data_AF-A0A960KIC3-F1
#
_entry.id   AF-A0A960KIC3-F1
#
_cell.length_a   1.000
_cell.length_b   1.000
_cell.length_c   1.000
_cell.angle_alpha   90.00
_cell.angle_beta   90.00
_cell.angle_gamma   90.00
#
_symmetry.space_group_name_H-M   'P 1'
#
loop_
_entity.id
_entity.type
_entity.pdbx_description
1 polymer ?
#
loop_
_entity_poly.entity_id
_entity_poly.type
_entity_poly.pdbx_seq_one_letter_code
_entity_poly.pdbx_strand_id
1 'polypeptide(L)'
;MFILVIVGLMVSEKTPYVAEIGRYLEPHEMVDVSHVIKTPGHYSAHDWASAIDATWVTGLSTADKLAFFDYVWQDIHDHYGAFHNTNITIDEIRARYRDEIAAGVSRGRFAGIMTHFMQQLEELHTNIADLSVVWGTPLQPGVPVMVVGAWGDTSHFGASLTPLADGTALVYRVAQPHVLDLKPGDIVLGYDGIPWPDLIDELLAAELPIRRNGGAGSTPKAMKECLVMAAGENWHLFDTIDIRRHDTGEVVSLPTSLLVNQTGYTYGNEQLPVAGVAMPDWRTNDHLTWGRMDGTHIGYIYVGSWSTSTAVDIENKFYSAIQELHDTDALIIDFRRNLGGYMLMAHRGYALLFNKIMRLCAFDVRGNDPDDFWSVKPHPQFSERRFTFSSSTEAYQKPIAVLTGPGAQSNGDWESIRIRAHERVRSFGRATNGGFTSSDNPVLPVSNWWYQKATGSGYLTVDHDYLTHRGSPVDEEIWLTPDDVAVGTDTVVARAVAWIHEKMAAPADRVYVIPELEQHEQGHTLISMVNPSPKAAQLHVEGISNIGISYGPTPLARALPPYSSLRATSDEWFPDLRERLAWIKVTSSEKLAIHVDMVGPGTQSAYRPTDHVSANWVVPHVAADTSLFETHVAAVNVGPVGQSVQLVGPDQATNWSGFGNGWTQNSESTESFWPAQPPPWITGQGDLDQLSMMEWFAYQDGSAKAALPVWSSGATQLRFLHVAQDTDLFWTGMVYLNPNEQATQVTERYVDPSGTVVEVVDRSVAAGEKIVLLSDNQTSLPDGTAWMDVTSDLPLVGYELFGSANHLPDRFIVGLNAATQSQASWIFDRVPRNEDEWVGLVAVNTSDVTGNITLNLYSDSGEQLAKVALNNIPANGKVTHTVRSLFPNTWSEGAWIMAHSDDMNWAGFLLWGDQARTVLSGTSAFPLTE
;
A
#
# COMPACT_ATOMS: atom_id res chain seq x y z
N MET A 1 8.52 -44.86 29.11
CA MET A 1 7.84 -45.24 30.37
C MET A 1 6.35 -45.07 30.11
N PHE A 2 5.72 -46.17 29.70
CA PHE A 2 4.30 -46.26 29.35
C PHE A 2 3.52 -46.78 30.58
N ILE A 3 2.19 -46.57 30.59
CA ILE A 3 1.15 -47.13 31.49
C ILE A 3 0.78 -46.21 32.66
N LEU A 4 -0.31 -45.43 32.48
CA LEU A 4 -1.52 -45.51 33.32
C LEU A 4 -2.62 -44.61 32.72
N VAL A 5 -3.48 -45.21 31.90
CA VAL A 5 -4.80 -44.67 31.52
C VAL A 5 -5.82 -45.72 31.96
N ILE A 6 -6.90 -45.24 32.56
CA ILE A 6 -8.15 -45.94 32.94
C ILE A 6 -8.11 -46.75 34.24
N VAL A 7 -8.43 -46.10 35.37
CA VAL A 7 -9.60 -46.38 36.23
C VAL A 7 -9.83 -45.14 37.10
N GLY A 8 -10.94 -44.42 36.90
CA GLY A 8 -11.27 -43.25 37.74
C GLY A 8 -12.39 -42.35 37.19
N LEU A 9 -13.55 -42.93 36.86
CA LEU A 9 -14.81 -42.19 36.82
C LEU A 9 -15.19 -41.82 38.26
N MET A 10 -14.65 -40.71 38.75
CA MET A 10 -15.24 -39.86 39.77
C MET A 10 -15.02 -38.42 39.32
N VAL A 11 -16.09 -37.63 39.33
CA VAL A 11 -16.06 -36.19 39.08
C VAL A 11 -15.10 -35.55 40.08
N SER A 12 -13.85 -35.27 39.67
CA SER A 12 -13.02 -34.28 40.35
C SER A 12 -13.08 -33.03 39.48
N GLU A 13 -13.69 -31.97 40.00
CA GLU A 13 -13.70 -30.64 39.40
C GLU A 13 -12.29 -30.27 38.96
N LYS A 14 -12.03 -30.26 37.65
CA LYS A 14 -10.79 -29.70 37.12
C LYS A 14 -10.95 -28.18 37.18
N THR A 15 -10.11 -27.54 37.97
CA THR A 15 -9.89 -26.10 37.94
C THR A 15 -9.53 -25.65 36.51
N PRO A 16 -9.80 -24.39 36.12
CA PRO A 16 -9.51 -23.91 34.78
C PRO A 16 -8.00 -23.78 34.52
N TYR A 17 -7.58 -24.03 33.27
CA TYR A 17 -6.24 -23.72 32.79
C TYR A 17 -6.15 -22.24 32.42
N VAL A 18 -5.09 -21.57 32.87
CA VAL A 18 -4.82 -20.15 32.55
C VAL A 18 -3.56 -20.09 31.70
N ALA A 19 -3.71 -19.67 30.44
CA ALA A 19 -2.64 -19.66 29.46
C ALA A 19 -1.52 -18.69 29.84
N GLU A 20 -1.88 -17.54 30.41
CA GLU A 20 -0.98 -16.47 30.84
C GLU A 20 0.05 -16.94 31.88
N ILE A 21 -0.36 -17.83 32.80
CA ILE A 21 0.52 -18.39 33.83
C ILE A 21 1.05 -19.79 33.50
N GLY A 22 0.58 -20.37 32.39
CA GLY A 22 1.01 -21.69 31.89
C GLY A 22 0.58 -22.88 32.74
N ARG A 23 -0.40 -22.75 33.63
CA ARG A 23 -0.86 -23.84 34.53
C ARG A 23 -2.36 -23.80 34.83
N TYR A 24 -2.87 -24.90 35.38
CA TYR A 24 -4.18 -24.95 36.02
C TYR A 24 -4.16 -24.18 37.34
N LEU A 25 -5.27 -23.53 37.67
CA LEU A 25 -5.45 -22.94 38.99
C LEU A 25 -5.46 -24.04 40.07
N GLU A 26 -4.99 -23.72 41.26
CA GLU A 26 -5.08 -24.61 42.40
C GLU A 26 -6.48 -24.48 43.04
N PRO A 27 -7.01 -25.53 43.72
CA PRO A 27 -8.35 -25.47 44.31
C PRO A 27 -8.57 -24.31 45.28
N HIS A 28 -7.53 -23.87 45.99
CA HIS A 28 -7.60 -22.73 46.92
C HIS A 28 -7.57 -21.36 46.21
N GLU A 29 -7.23 -21.34 44.92
CA GLU A 29 -7.27 -20.14 44.09
C GLU A 29 -8.69 -19.94 43.54
N MET A 30 -9.53 -20.97 43.48
CA MET A 30 -10.94 -20.85 43.13
C MET A 30 -11.74 -20.26 44.30
N VAL A 31 -12.49 -19.18 44.05
CA VAL A 31 -13.33 -18.53 45.05
C VAL A 31 -14.76 -18.37 44.53
N ASP A 32 -15.71 -18.79 45.35
CA ASP A 32 -17.12 -18.49 45.17
C ASP A 32 -17.42 -17.17 45.90
N VAL A 33 -17.95 -16.18 45.18
CA VAL A 33 -18.15 -14.82 45.68
C VAL A 33 -19.62 -14.43 45.62
N SER A 34 -20.03 -13.55 46.52
CA SER A 34 -21.38 -12.98 46.48
C SER A 34 -21.48 -12.05 45.25
N HIS A 35 -22.18 -12.49 44.22
CA HIS A 35 -22.43 -11.68 43.02
C HIS A 35 -23.32 -10.47 43.37
N VAL A 36 -23.02 -9.31 42.78
CA VAL A 36 -23.90 -8.14 42.89
C VAL A 36 -25.18 -8.47 42.13
N ILE A 37 -26.33 -8.40 42.81
CA ILE A 37 -27.63 -8.52 42.16
C ILE A 37 -27.80 -7.27 41.30
N LYS A 38 -27.67 -7.43 39.97
CA LYS A 38 -27.80 -6.32 39.03
C LYS A 38 -29.19 -5.70 39.11
N THR A 39 -29.27 -4.38 39.22
CA THR A 39 -30.50 -3.61 38.98
C THR A 39 -30.61 -3.30 37.48
N PRO A 40 -31.81 -3.40 36.87
CA PRO A 40 -31.97 -3.10 35.46
C PRO A 40 -31.45 -1.70 35.09
N GLY A 41 -30.54 -1.62 34.11
CA GLY A 41 -29.97 -0.40 33.56
C GLY A 41 -28.44 -0.32 33.61
N HIS A 42 -27.90 0.74 33.01
CA HIS A 42 -26.46 1.02 32.98
C HIS A 42 -25.89 1.27 34.37
N TYR A 43 -24.77 0.62 34.69
CA TYR A 43 -24.00 0.82 35.91
C TYR A 43 -22.91 1.83 35.64
N SER A 44 -22.93 2.98 36.33
CA SER A 44 -21.89 3.99 36.23
C SER A 44 -20.58 3.53 36.89
N ALA A 45 -19.49 4.27 36.66
CA ALA A 45 -18.22 4.05 37.34
C ALA A 45 -18.35 4.03 38.89
N HIS A 46 -19.27 4.80 39.46
CA HIS A 46 -19.53 4.79 40.91
C HIS A 46 -20.23 3.52 41.39
N ASP A 47 -21.17 3.01 40.58
CA ASP A 47 -21.87 1.76 40.88
C ASP A 47 -20.89 0.58 40.81
N TRP A 48 -19.99 0.57 39.83
CA TRP A 48 -18.94 -0.43 39.73
C TRP A 48 -17.92 -0.37 40.86
N ALA A 49 -17.48 0.82 41.27
CA ALA A 49 -16.61 0.96 42.43
C ALA A 49 -17.25 0.33 43.70
N SER A 50 -18.55 0.59 43.90
CA SER A 50 -19.32 -0.01 45.00
C SER A 50 -19.43 -1.53 44.89
N ALA A 51 -19.61 -2.06 43.68
CA ALA A 51 -19.65 -3.49 43.40
C ALA A 51 -18.31 -4.18 43.73
N ILE A 52 -17.20 -3.61 43.27
CA ILE A 52 -15.84 -4.11 43.50
C ILE A 52 -15.57 -4.25 45.01
N ASP A 53 -15.95 -3.24 45.79
CA ASP A 53 -15.74 -3.22 47.23
C ASP A 53 -16.56 -4.28 47.98
N ALA A 54 -17.72 -4.65 47.45
CA ALA A 54 -18.63 -5.63 48.04
C ALA A 54 -18.28 -7.09 47.68
N THR A 55 -17.67 -7.35 46.52
CA THR A 55 -17.45 -8.73 46.02
C THR A 55 -16.32 -9.46 46.74
N TRP A 56 -15.15 -8.83 46.93
CA TRP A 56 -13.99 -9.44 47.60
C TRP A 56 -13.63 -8.66 48.86
N VAL A 57 -14.31 -8.96 49.96
CA VAL A 57 -14.18 -8.22 51.24
C VAL A 57 -13.01 -8.69 52.10
N THR A 58 -12.59 -9.96 52.02
CA THR A 58 -11.50 -10.51 52.84
C THR A 58 -10.17 -10.43 52.10
N GLY A 59 -9.19 -9.71 52.66
CA GLY A 59 -7.84 -9.59 52.10
C GLY A 59 -6.82 -9.03 53.08
N LEU A 60 -5.68 -8.59 52.54
CA LEU A 60 -4.58 -7.98 53.28
C LEU A 60 -5.03 -6.74 54.08
N SER A 61 -4.33 -6.44 55.18
CA SER A 61 -4.50 -5.17 55.88
C SER A 61 -3.99 -4.00 55.01
N THR A 62 -4.42 -2.76 55.29
CA THR A 62 -3.92 -1.57 54.56
C THR A 62 -2.39 -1.47 54.62
N ALA A 63 -1.78 -1.78 55.77
CA ALA A 63 -0.33 -1.75 55.92
C ALA A 63 0.37 -2.80 55.04
N ASP A 64 -0.18 -4.02 54.97
CA ASP A 64 0.36 -5.09 54.14
C ASP A 64 0.18 -4.81 52.64
N LYS A 65 -0.94 -4.17 52.26
CA LYS A 65 -1.17 -3.71 50.87
C LYS A 65 -0.14 -2.66 50.45
N LEU A 66 0.12 -1.67 51.30
CA LEU A 66 1.16 -0.65 51.05
C LEU A 66 2.54 -1.29 50.92
N ALA A 67 2.90 -2.20 51.83
CA ALA A 67 4.18 -2.89 51.78
C ALA A 67 4.34 -3.74 50.50
N PHE A 68 3.27 -4.42 50.09
CA PHE A 68 3.27 -5.22 48.87
C PHE A 68 3.33 -4.37 47.59
N PHE A 69 2.55 -3.28 47.52
CA PHE A 69 2.62 -2.33 46.41
C PHE A 69 4.00 -1.68 46.31
N ASP A 70 4.56 -1.19 47.42
CA ASP A 70 5.89 -0.58 47.46
C ASP A 70 6.97 -1.59 47.02
N TYR A 71 6.84 -2.87 47.38
CA TYR A 71 7.74 -3.94 46.91
C TYR A 71 7.68 -4.14 45.40
N VAL A 72 6.48 -4.28 44.83
CA VAL A 72 6.29 -4.50 43.39
C VAL A 72 6.74 -3.28 42.60
N TRP A 73 6.38 -2.08 43.06
CA TRP A 73 6.80 -0.85 42.44
C TRP A 73 8.33 -0.70 42.44
N GLN A 74 9.00 -1.01 43.56
CA GLN A 74 10.46 -0.96 43.64
C GLN A 74 11.11 -1.96 42.66
N ASP A 75 10.53 -3.16 42.51
CA ASP A 75 11.02 -4.12 41.53
C ASP A 75 10.85 -3.65 40.08
N ILE A 76 9.73 -2.99 39.74
CA ILE A 76 9.56 -2.34 38.43
C ILE A 76 10.59 -1.23 38.25
N HIS A 77 10.71 -0.33 39.23
CA HIS A 77 11.66 0.78 39.22
C HIS A 77 13.10 0.29 38.93
N ASP A 78 13.54 -0.76 39.62
CA ASP A 78 14.93 -1.23 39.58
C ASP A 78 15.23 -2.15 38.39
N HIS A 79 14.23 -2.89 37.89
CA HIS A 79 14.50 -4.02 36.99
C HIS A 79 13.64 -4.05 35.71
N TYR A 80 12.63 -3.20 35.55
CA TYR A 80 11.87 -3.11 34.31
C TYR A 80 12.75 -2.51 33.21
N GLY A 81 12.86 -3.19 32.07
CA GLY A 81 13.80 -2.82 30.98
C GLY A 81 13.15 -2.27 29.72
N ALA A 82 11.85 -1.97 29.75
CA ALA A 82 11.06 -1.64 28.58
C ALA A 82 10.62 -0.16 28.52
N PHE A 83 11.36 0.76 29.14
CA PHE A 83 11.04 2.20 29.08
C PHE A 83 11.23 2.85 27.69
N HIS A 84 11.87 2.17 26.73
CA HIS A 84 12.12 2.66 25.37
C HIS A 84 10.84 2.93 24.60
N ASN A 85 10.71 4.15 24.05
CA ASN A 85 9.56 4.61 23.25
C ASN A 85 8.24 4.77 24.02
N THR A 86 8.30 5.07 25.33
CA THR A 86 7.13 5.40 26.14
C THR A 86 7.30 6.73 26.89
N ASN A 87 6.17 7.33 27.28
CA ASN A 87 6.09 8.60 28.02
C ASN A 87 5.66 8.39 29.50
N ILE A 88 5.83 7.18 30.03
CA ILE A 88 5.36 6.83 31.38
C ILE A 88 6.18 7.54 32.47
N THR A 89 5.47 8.08 33.47
CA THR A 89 6.02 8.68 34.69
C THR A 89 5.73 7.79 35.91
N ILE A 90 6.53 6.73 36.11
CA ILE A 90 6.26 5.71 37.15
C ILE A 90 6.17 6.24 38.59
N ASP A 91 6.83 7.37 38.90
CA ASP A 91 6.76 8.03 40.21
C ASP A 91 5.40 8.70 40.46
N GLU A 92 4.81 9.30 39.43
CA GLU A 92 3.48 9.92 39.53
C GLU A 92 2.40 8.86 39.68
N ILE A 93 2.53 7.76 38.92
CA ILE A 93 1.66 6.59 39.03
C ILE A 93 1.74 6.01 40.45
N ARG A 94 2.96 5.90 40.99
CA ARG A 94 3.18 5.45 42.37
C ARG A 94 2.46 6.34 43.38
N ALA A 95 2.66 7.66 43.30
CA ALA A 95 2.10 8.60 44.25
C ALA A 95 0.56 8.48 44.30
N ARG A 96 -0.09 8.46 43.12
CA ARG A 96 -1.54 8.28 42.99
C ARG A 96 -2.02 7.00 43.68
N TYR A 97 -1.52 5.83 43.26
CA TYR A 97 -2.04 4.56 43.75
C TYR A 97 -1.68 4.31 45.20
N ARG A 98 -0.52 4.77 45.66
CA ARG A 98 -0.12 4.64 47.05
C ARG A 98 -1.02 5.45 47.98
N ASP A 99 -1.40 6.67 47.58
CA ASP A 99 -2.32 7.51 48.35
C ASP A 99 -3.73 6.88 48.43
N GLU A 100 -4.20 6.30 47.33
CA GLU A 100 -5.46 5.57 47.30
C GLU A 100 -5.43 4.34 48.22
N ILE A 101 -4.38 3.52 48.15
CA ILE A 101 -4.23 2.35 49.04
C ILE A 101 -4.19 2.81 50.51
N ALA A 102 -3.49 3.91 50.81
CA ALA A 102 -3.39 4.46 52.17
C ALA A 102 -4.74 4.96 52.72
N ALA A 103 -5.65 5.40 51.86
CA ALA A 103 -7.03 5.76 52.24
C ALA A 103 -7.88 4.54 52.65
N GLY A 104 -7.42 3.33 52.34
CA GLY A 104 -8.06 2.07 52.71
C GLY A 104 -9.02 1.57 51.63
N VAL A 105 -8.53 0.62 50.83
CA VAL A 105 -9.28 -0.01 49.74
C VAL A 105 -9.69 -1.45 50.09
N SER A 106 -10.72 -1.99 49.41
CA SER A 106 -11.09 -3.42 49.50
C SER A 106 -10.02 -4.35 48.87
N ARG A 107 -10.20 -5.68 48.91
CA ARG A 107 -9.30 -6.58 48.17
C ARG A 107 -9.52 -6.48 46.66
N GLY A 108 -10.78 -6.38 46.23
CA GLY A 108 -11.13 -6.18 44.81
C GLY A 108 -10.48 -4.92 44.25
N ARG A 109 -10.64 -3.79 44.94
CA ARG A 109 -10.08 -2.51 44.50
C ARG A 109 -8.54 -2.54 44.51
N PHE A 110 -7.93 -3.22 45.47
CA PHE A 110 -6.48 -3.44 45.45
C PHE A 110 -6.01 -4.27 44.25
N ALA A 111 -6.74 -5.34 43.89
CA ALA A 111 -6.45 -6.10 42.66
C ALA A 111 -6.61 -5.25 41.40
N GLY A 112 -7.65 -4.39 41.35
CA GLY A 112 -7.83 -3.34 40.35
C GLY A 112 -6.59 -2.48 40.21
N ILE A 113 -6.21 -1.76 41.26
CA ILE A 113 -5.02 -0.89 41.31
C ILE A 113 -3.76 -1.60 40.77
N MET A 114 -3.48 -2.83 41.23
CA MET A 114 -2.29 -3.57 40.80
C MET A 114 -2.33 -3.92 39.30
N THR A 115 -3.47 -4.39 38.79
CA THR A 115 -3.61 -4.71 37.36
C THR A 115 -3.56 -3.47 36.46
N HIS A 116 -4.16 -2.35 36.89
CA HIS A 116 -4.13 -1.08 36.18
C HIS A 116 -2.75 -0.42 36.20
N PHE A 117 -2.00 -0.56 37.29
CA PHE A 117 -0.60 -0.14 37.33
C PHE A 117 0.23 -0.84 36.23
N MET A 118 0.10 -2.17 36.10
CA MET A 118 0.83 -2.90 35.05
C MET A 118 0.31 -2.60 33.65
N GLN A 119 -0.99 -2.36 33.49
CA GLN A 119 -1.58 -1.98 32.21
C GLN A 119 -1.05 -0.65 31.68
N GLN A 120 -0.80 0.32 32.57
CA GLN A 120 -0.20 1.62 32.21
C GLN A 120 1.25 1.51 31.76
N LEU A 121 1.91 0.37 31.98
CA LEU A 121 3.24 0.10 31.42
C LEU A 121 3.20 -0.25 29.93
N GLU A 122 2.01 -0.42 29.34
CA GLU A 122 1.80 -0.73 27.92
C GLU A 122 2.68 -1.88 27.41
N GLU A 123 2.82 -2.95 28.18
CA GLU A 123 3.72 -4.06 27.83
C GLU A 123 3.09 -5.44 28.15
N LEU A 124 3.04 -6.30 27.13
CA LEU A 124 2.32 -7.57 27.18
C LEU A 124 2.97 -8.64 28.09
N HIS A 125 4.29 -8.63 28.26
CA HIS A 125 5.07 -9.47 29.18
C HIS A 125 5.21 -8.85 30.58
N THR A 126 4.42 -7.84 30.89
CA THR A 126 4.41 -7.17 32.19
C THR A 126 3.00 -7.19 32.73
N ASN A 127 2.80 -7.97 33.79
CA ASN A 127 1.47 -8.21 34.36
C ASN A 127 1.56 -8.65 35.82
N ILE A 128 0.50 -8.39 36.57
CA ILE A 128 0.34 -8.85 37.94
C ILE A 128 -1.12 -9.16 38.19
N ALA A 129 -1.40 -10.24 38.94
CA ALA A 129 -2.78 -10.63 39.22
C ALA A 129 -2.90 -11.34 40.58
N ASP A 130 -3.95 -10.98 41.33
CA ASP A 130 -4.49 -11.85 42.39
C ASP A 130 -5.26 -12.97 41.68
N LEU A 131 -4.72 -14.19 41.74
CA LEU A 131 -5.21 -15.31 40.94
C LEU A 131 -6.66 -15.65 41.27
N SER A 132 -7.06 -15.49 42.52
CA SER A 132 -8.45 -15.72 42.95
C SER A 132 -9.42 -14.66 42.45
N VAL A 133 -8.99 -13.40 42.39
CA VAL A 133 -9.86 -12.31 41.92
C VAL A 133 -10.02 -12.38 40.41
N VAL A 134 -8.91 -12.52 39.67
CA VAL A 134 -8.89 -12.33 38.22
C VAL A 134 -9.34 -13.57 37.43
N TRP A 135 -8.84 -14.76 37.77
CA TRP A 135 -9.16 -16.01 37.05
C TRP A 135 -9.90 -17.04 37.90
N GLY A 136 -9.74 -16.99 39.22
CA GLY A 136 -10.40 -17.89 40.17
C GLY A 136 -11.85 -17.52 40.47
N THR A 137 -12.32 -16.36 39.98
CA THR A 137 -13.71 -15.92 40.06
C THR A 137 -14.39 -16.12 38.68
N PRO A 138 -15.43 -16.96 38.57
CA PRO A 138 -16.19 -17.11 37.31
C PRO A 138 -16.87 -15.81 36.86
N LEU A 139 -16.87 -15.52 35.57
CA LEU A 139 -17.51 -14.33 34.96
C LEU A 139 -19.04 -14.51 34.91
N GLN A 140 -19.69 -14.44 36.07
CA GLN A 140 -21.15 -14.45 36.18
C GLN A 140 -21.73 -13.03 36.11
N PRO A 141 -23.03 -12.86 35.76
CA PRO A 141 -23.67 -11.55 35.76
C PRO A 141 -23.43 -10.78 37.07
N GLY A 142 -22.91 -9.56 36.94
CA GLY A 142 -22.62 -8.68 38.09
C GLY A 142 -21.29 -8.93 38.80
N VAL A 143 -20.43 -9.82 38.28
CA VAL A 143 -19.04 -9.95 38.75
C VAL A 143 -18.19 -8.82 38.16
N PRO A 144 -17.61 -7.92 38.97
CA PRO A 144 -16.93 -6.73 38.46
C PRO A 144 -15.47 -7.04 38.09
N VAL A 145 -15.27 -7.90 37.09
CA VAL A 145 -13.97 -8.17 36.43
C VAL A 145 -14.08 -7.75 34.98
N MET A 146 -13.13 -6.92 34.52
CA MET A 146 -13.02 -6.50 33.13
C MET A 146 -12.11 -7.46 32.37
N VAL A 147 -12.54 -7.94 31.20
CA VAL A 147 -11.68 -8.71 30.30
C VAL A 147 -11.02 -7.78 29.29
N VAL A 148 -9.71 -7.98 29.06
CA VAL A 148 -8.93 -7.27 28.02
C VAL A 148 -8.31 -8.29 27.08
N GLY A 149 -8.39 -8.00 25.77
CA GLY A 149 -8.04 -8.93 24.71
C GLY A 149 -9.16 -9.94 24.44
N ALA A 150 -8.96 -10.77 23.43
CA ALA A 150 -9.79 -11.91 23.09
C ALA A 150 -9.04 -12.83 22.11
N TRP A 151 -7.69 -12.78 22.10
CA TRP A 151 -6.86 -13.60 21.22
C TRP A 151 -6.66 -14.99 21.82
N GLY A 152 -7.76 -15.63 22.19
CA GLY A 152 -7.75 -16.80 23.05
C GLY A 152 -9.08 -17.52 23.00
N ASP A 153 -9.40 -18.22 24.07
CA ASP A 153 -10.72 -18.85 24.20
C ASP A 153 -11.79 -17.76 24.33
N THR A 154 -12.73 -17.73 23.38
CA THR A 154 -13.87 -16.79 23.36
C THR A 154 -15.20 -17.51 23.61
N SER A 155 -15.16 -18.69 24.23
CA SER A 155 -16.36 -19.50 24.52
C SER A 155 -17.29 -18.84 25.54
N HIS A 156 -16.82 -17.85 26.30
CA HIS A 156 -17.65 -17.08 27.22
C HIS A 156 -18.68 -16.23 26.48
N PHE A 157 -18.29 -15.62 25.35
CA PHE A 157 -19.22 -14.93 24.47
C PHE A 157 -19.85 -15.85 23.41
N GLY A 158 -19.13 -16.88 22.96
CA GLY A 158 -19.58 -17.79 21.90
C GLY A 158 -19.30 -17.28 20.48
N ALA A 159 -18.62 -16.14 20.33
CA ALA A 159 -18.20 -15.58 19.05
C ALA A 159 -16.84 -14.89 19.19
N SER A 160 -16.10 -14.80 18.09
CA SER A 160 -14.83 -14.07 18.04
C SER A 160 -15.01 -12.76 17.27
N LEU A 161 -14.47 -11.70 17.85
CA LEU A 161 -14.61 -10.33 17.36
C LEU A 161 -13.29 -9.81 16.82
N THR A 162 -13.34 -8.77 15.99
CA THR A 162 -12.17 -8.02 15.53
C THR A 162 -12.52 -6.52 15.41
N PRO A 163 -11.60 -5.60 15.73
CA PRO A 163 -11.92 -4.18 15.78
C PRO A 163 -12.02 -3.51 14.40
N LEU A 164 -13.07 -2.71 14.22
CA LEU A 164 -13.25 -1.77 13.11
C LEU A 164 -12.65 -0.40 13.44
N ALA A 165 -12.41 0.41 12.41
CA ALA A 165 -11.75 1.72 12.55
C ALA A 165 -12.55 2.72 13.41
N ASP A 166 -13.87 2.57 13.47
CA ASP A 166 -14.77 3.40 14.27
C ASP A 166 -14.84 2.97 15.76
N GLY A 167 -14.12 1.92 16.15
CA GLY A 167 -14.12 1.41 17.52
C GLY A 167 -15.24 0.40 17.83
N THR A 168 -16.07 0.05 16.84
CA THR A 168 -17.01 -1.06 16.96
C THR A 168 -16.32 -2.40 16.68
N ALA A 169 -16.99 -3.51 17.02
CA ALA A 169 -16.39 -4.84 16.92
C ALA A 169 -17.16 -5.73 15.91
N LEU A 170 -16.48 -6.16 14.86
CA LEU A 170 -16.98 -7.06 13.83
C LEU A 170 -16.96 -8.51 14.31
N VAL A 171 -18.09 -9.21 14.21
CA VAL A 171 -18.20 -10.65 14.38
C VAL A 171 -17.64 -11.33 13.14
N TYR A 172 -16.55 -12.10 13.28
CA TYR A 172 -15.96 -12.84 12.15
C TYR A 172 -16.07 -14.37 12.31
N ARG A 173 -16.37 -14.86 13.51
CA ARG A 173 -16.59 -16.29 13.80
C ARG A 173 -17.63 -16.46 14.91
N VAL A 174 -18.47 -17.49 14.79
CA VAL A 174 -19.55 -17.77 15.75
C VAL A 174 -19.63 -19.28 16.03
N ALA A 175 -19.75 -19.68 17.30
CA ALA A 175 -20.13 -21.05 17.66
C ALA A 175 -21.63 -21.23 17.40
N GLN A 176 -21.98 -22.30 16.68
CA GLN A 176 -23.36 -22.59 16.34
C GLN A 176 -23.90 -23.77 17.18
N PRO A 177 -25.13 -23.65 17.73
CA PRO A 177 -26.01 -22.48 17.72
C PRO A 177 -25.54 -21.37 18.69
N HIS A 178 -25.72 -20.11 18.31
CA HIS A 178 -25.48 -18.95 19.18
C HIS A 178 -26.79 -18.43 19.77
N VAL A 179 -26.86 -18.17 21.08
CA VAL A 179 -28.12 -17.78 21.76
C VAL A 179 -28.68 -16.43 21.31
N LEU A 180 -27.83 -15.57 20.77
CA LEU A 180 -28.21 -14.28 20.18
C LEU A 180 -28.44 -14.32 18.67
N ASP A 181 -28.37 -15.51 18.05
CA ASP A 181 -28.44 -15.69 16.60
C ASP A 181 -27.40 -14.83 15.85
N LEU A 182 -26.16 -14.73 16.37
CA LEU A 182 -25.08 -13.98 15.73
C LEU A 182 -24.63 -14.67 14.43
N LYS A 183 -24.26 -13.86 13.45
CA LYS A 183 -23.66 -14.31 12.19
C LYS A 183 -22.35 -13.56 11.94
N PRO A 184 -21.37 -14.18 11.23
CA PRO A 184 -20.26 -13.43 10.65
C PRO A 184 -20.80 -12.25 9.83
N GLY A 185 -20.20 -11.07 10.01
CA GLY A 185 -20.63 -9.81 9.40
C GLY A 185 -21.35 -8.88 10.39
N ASP A 186 -22.03 -9.43 11.40
CA ASP A 186 -22.72 -8.63 12.42
C ASP A 186 -21.73 -7.76 13.20
N ILE A 187 -22.18 -6.61 13.70
CA ILE A 187 -21.33 -5.65 14.41
C ILE A 187 -21.87 -5.40 15.81
N VAL A 188 -21.05 -5.62 16.83
CA VAL A 188 -21.32 -5.23 18.21
C VAL A 188 -21.00 -3.74 18.36
N LEU A 189 -22.03 -2.96 18.70
CA LEU A 189 -21.94 -1.50 18.84
C LEU A 189 -21.60 -1.07 20.27
N GLY A 190 -22.12 -1.80 21.25
CA GLY A 190 -22.05 -1.40 22.65
C GLY A 190 -23.04 -2.16 23.52
N TYR A 191 -23.29 -1.61 24.71
CA TYR A 191 -24.17 -2.19 25.71
C TYR A 191 -25.05 -1.12 26.36
N ASP A 192 -26.25 -1.50 26.79
CA ASP A 192 -27.20 -0.64 27.49
C ASP A 192 -27.51 0.69 26.74
N GLY A 193 -27.39 0.70 25.40
CA GLY A 193 -27.57 1.90 24.56
C GLY A 193 -26.35 2.81 24.49
N ILE A 194 -25.20 2.40 25.03
CA ILE A 194 -23.96 3.17 25.11
C ILE A 194 -22.89 2.51 24.23
N PRO A 195 -22.19 3.27 23.35
CA PRO A 195 -21.11 2.74 22.52
C PRO A 195 -20.01 2.07 23.35
N TRP A 196 -19.48 0.95 22.86
CA TRP A 196 -18.40 0.21 23.55
C TRP A 196 -17.15 1.06 23.86
N PRO A 197 -16.67 1.96 22.97
CA PRO A 197 -15.55 2.84 23.29
C PRO A 197 -15.76 3.69 24.56
N ASP A 198 -16.98 4.21 24.75
CA ASP A 198 -17.31 5.05 25.91
C ASP A 198 -17.36 4.20 27.18
N LEU A 199 -17.85 2.97 27.08
CA LEU A 199 -17.87 2.01 28.19
C LEU A 199 -16.47 1.54 28.60
N ILE A 200 -15.54 1.39 27.65
CA ILE A 200 -14.14 1.10 27.98
C ILE A 200 -13.57 2.18 28.91
N ASP A 201 -13.74 3.45 28.55
CA ASP A 201 -13.24 4.57 29.37
C ASP A 201 -13.87 4.56 30.77
N GLU A 202 -15.16 4.26 30.85
CA GLU A 202 -15.87 4.17 32.13
C GLU A 202 -15.38 3.00 33.01
N LEU A 203 -15.21 1.81 32.44
CA LEU A 203 -14.71 0.63 33.14
C LEU A 203 -13.26 0.82 33.61
N LEU A 204 -12.44 1.50 32.80
CA LEU A 204 -11.07 1.85 33.18
C LEU A 204 -11.06 2.87 34.34
N ALA A 205 -11.93 3.88 34.30
CA ALA A 205 -12.08 4.86 35.38
C ALA A 205 -12.59 4.22 36.70
N ALA A 206 -13.42 3.19 36.59
CA ALA A 206 -13.89 2.40 37.72
C ALA A 206 -12.84 1.43 38.30
N GLU A 207 -11.67 1.31 37.66
CA GLU A 207 -10.55 0.42 37.99
C GLU A 207 -10.98 -1.01 38.36
N LEU A 208 -11.84 -1.62 37.52
CA LEU A 208 -12.16 -3.05 37.66
C LEU A 208 -10.86 -3.89 37.57
N PRO A 209 -10.70 -4.94 38.40
CA PRO A 209 -9.67 -5.95 38.18
C PRO A 209 -9.65 -6.45 36.74
N ILE A 210 -8.47 -6.37 36.09
CA ILE A 210 -8.31 -6.75 34.68
C ILE A 210 -7.91 -8.22 34.56
N ARG A 211 -8.69 -8.97 33.78
CA ARG A 211 -8.38 -10.31 33.29
C ARG A 211 -7.90 -10.24 31.84
N ARG A 212 -6.65 -10.61 31.59
CA ARG A 212 -6.14 -10.77 30.21
C ARG A 212 -6.67 -12.07 29.60
N ASN A 213 -7.04 -12.03 28.32
CA ASN A 213 -7.41 -13.19 27.51
C ASN A 213 -6.59 -13.20 26.21
N GLY A 214 -5.44 -13.89 26.23
CA GLY A 214 -4.59 -14.06 25.05
C GLY A 214 -3.62 -12.90 24.77
N GLY A 215 -3.40 -12.01 25.75
CA GLY A 215 -2.40 -10.95 25.74
C GLY A 215 -2.93 -9.55 26.03
N ALA A 216 -2.03 -8.57 26.03
CA ALA A 216 -2.33 -7.14 26.03
C ALA A 216 -1.58 -6.46 24.88
N GLY A 217 -1.93 -5.21 24.57
CA GLY A 217 -1.21 -4.45 23.54
C GLY A 217 0.06 -3.84 24.11
N SER A 218 1.16 -3.93 23.37
CA SER A 218 2.40 -3.23 23.72
C SER A 218 2.53 -1.85 23.07
N THR A 219 1.56 -1.42 22.26
CA THR A 219 1.46 -0.07 21.69
C THR A 219 0.07 0.52 21.96
N PRO A 220 -0.11 1.85 21.91
CA PRO A 220 -1.44 2.45 22.05
C PRO A 220 -2.46 1.90 21.03
N LYS A 221 -2.04 1.66 19.78
CA LYS A 221 -2.91 1.08 18.73
C LYS A 221 -3.28 -0.36 19.07
N ALA A 222 -2.30 -1.23 19.36
CA ALA A 222 -2.56 -2.62 19.73
C ALA A 222 -3.39 -2.74 21.01
N MET A 223 -3.19 -1.85 21.99
CA MET A 223 -3.95 -1.83 23.24
C MET A 223 -5.42 -1.47 22.98
N LYS A 224 -5.66 -0.44 22.16
CA LYS A 224 -7.02 -0.09 21.74
C LYS A 224 -7.70 -1.26 21.03
N GLU A 225 -6.98 -1.97 20.16
CA GLU A 225 -7.50 -3.16 19.49
C GLU A 225 -7.86 -4.29 20.47
N CYS A 226 -7.02 -4.56 21.49
CA CYS A 226 -7.36 -5.50 22.58
C CYS A 226 -8.65 -5.14 23.30
N LEU A 227 -8.83 -3.86 23.63
CA LEU A 227 -9.98 -3.36 24.39
C LEU A 227 -11.27 -3.46 23.56
N VAL A 228 -11.22 -3.04 22.29
CA VAL A 228 -12.39 -3.12 21.40
C VAL A 228 -12.78 -4.57 21.14
N MET A 229 -11.81 -5.44 20.86
CA MET A 229 -12.05 -6.86 20.59
C MET A 229 -12.67 -7.59 21.80
N ALA A 230 -12.39 -7.14 23.02
CA ALA A 230 -12.91 -7.72 24.25
C ALA A 230 -14.39 -7.41 24.51
N ALA A 231 -15.10 -6.66 23.64
CA ALA A 231 -16.50 -6.30 23.82
C ALA A 231 -17.34 -7.52 24.24
N GLY A 232 -17.31 -8.58 23.44
CA GLY A 232 -18.06 -9.80 23.70
C GLY A 232 -17.75 -10.46 25.04
N GLU A 233 -16.49 -10.44 25.48
CA GLU A 233 -16.05 -11.10 26.72
C GLU A 233 -16.42 -10.33 28.00
N ASN A 234 -17.06 -9.17 27.88
CA ASN A 234 -17.49 -8.32 29.00
C ASN A 234 -19.01 -8.29 29.19
N TRP A 235 -19.77 -9.15 28.52
CA TRP A 235 -21.24 -9.12 28.54
C TRP A 235 -21.83 -9.26 29.95
N HIS A 236 -21.14 -9.93 30.88
CA HIS A 236 -21.58 -10.15 32.26
C HIS A 236 -21.69 -8.86 33.09
N LEU A 237 -21.09 -7.77 32.61
CA LEU A 237 -21.18 -6.45 33.23
C LEU A 237 -22.47 -5.72 32.84
N PHE A 238 -23.13 -6.05 31.73
CA PHE A 238 -24.21 -5.24 31.14
C PHE A 238 -25.54 -5.98 31.05
N ASP A 239 -26.66 -5.27 30.83
CA ASP A 239 -28.00 -5.87 30.79
C ASP A 239 -28.49 -6.13 29.37
N THR A 240 -28.15 -5.26 28.42
CA THR A 240 -28.40 -5.45 27.00
C THR A 240 -27.14 -5.25 26.16
N ILE A 241 -27.06 -5.97 25.06
CA ILE A 241 -26.03 -5.81 24.03
C ILE A 241 -26.68 -5.28 22.75
N ASP A 242 -26.05 -4.28 22.14
CA ASP A 242 -26.52 -3.64 20.91
C ASP A 242 -25.76 -4.19 19.71
N ILE A 243 -26.49 -4.79 18.78
CA ILE A 243 -25.94 -5.48 17.60
C ILE A 243 -26.58 -4.90 16.34
N ARG A 244 -25.75 -4.52 15.37
CA ARG A 244 -26.18 -4.21 14.01
C ARG A 244 -26.07 -5.47 13.15
N ARG A 245 -27.19 -5.91 12.58
CA ARG A 245 -27.25 -7.05 11.67
C ARG A 245 -26.65 -6.70 10.32
N HIS A 246 -25.79 -7.57 9.80
CA HIS A 246 -25.16 -7.36 8.48
C HIS A 246 -26.16 -7.41 7.33
N ASP A 247 -27.05 -8.40 7.34
CA ASP A 247 -27.99 -8.70 6.25
C ASP A 247 -29.11 -7.66 6.11
N THR A 248 -29.53 -7.03 7.21
CA THR A 248 -30.63 -6.06 7.21
C THR A 248 -30.22 -4.63 7.55
N GLY A 249 -29.05 -4.43 8.15
CA GLY A 249 -28.63 -3.15 8.74
C GLY A 249 -29.40 -2.77 10.01
N GLU A 250 -30.31 -3.61 10.49
CA GLU A 250 -31.12 -3.35 11.69
C GLU A 250 -30.26 -3.37 12.95
N VAL A 251 -30.47 -2.40 13.84
CA VAL A 251 -29.89 -2.40 15.18
C VAL A 251 -30.89 -3.01 16.15
N VAL A 252 -30.49 -4.10 16.81
CA VAL A 252 -31.27 -4.77 17.85
C VAL A 252 -30.57 -4.67 19.19
N SER A 253 -31.34 -4.45 20.26
CA SER A 253 -30.86 -4.51 21.64
C SER A 253 -31.40 -5.77 22.30
N LEU A 254 -30.51 -6.67 22.73
CA LEU A 254 -30.85 -8.00 23.23
C LEU A 254 -30.39 -8.18 24.68
N PRO A 255 -31.17 -8.85 25.54
CA PRO A 255 -30.76 -9.06 26.93
C PRO A 255 -29.55 -9.99 27.03
N THR A 256 -28.51 -9.55 27.74
CA THR A 256 -27.29 -10.33 27.99
C THR A 256 -27.56 -11.57 28.87
N SER A 257 -28.67 -11.60 29.60
CA SER A 257 -29.11 -12.78 30.36
C SER A 257 -29.29 -14.04 29.48
N LEU A 258 -29.43 -13.88 28.17
CA LEU A 258 -29.44 -15.00 27.21
C LEU A 258 -28.08 -15.71 27.14
N LEU A 259 -26.97 -14.99 27.31
CA LEU A 259 -25.60 -15.49 27.22
C LEU A 259 -25.18 -16.36 28.41
N VAL A 260 -25.93 -16.35 29.52
CA VAL A 260 -25.67 -17.23 30.68
C VAL A 260 -25.67 -18.71 30.28
N ASN A 261 -26.44 -19.08 29.26
CA ASN A 261 -26.51 -20.44 28.73
C ASN A 261 -25.77 -20.63 27.40
N GLN A 262 -24.91 -19.68 27.00
CA GLN A 262 -24.12 -19.83 25.79
C GLN A 262 -23.15 -21.02 25.94
N THR A 263 -23.03 -21.81 24.88
CA THR A 263 -22.16 -22.99 24.84
C THR A 263 -21.42 -23.07 23.51
N GLY A 264 -20.44 -23.97 23.41
CA GLY A 264 -19.65 -24.14 22.19
C GLY A 264 -18.30 -23.45 22.27
N TYR A 265 -17.34 -24.00 21.51
CA TYR A 265 -15.97 -23.53 21.51
C TYR A 265 -15.72 -22.54 20.38
N THR A 266 -15.12 -21.40 20.71
CA THR A 266 -14.55 -20.47 19.73
C THR A 266 -13.18 -20.00 20.19
N TYR A 267 -12.33 -19.63 19.23
CA TYR A 267 -10.99 -19.13 19.52
C TYR A 267 -10.73 -17.87 18.69
N GLY A 268 -10.35 -16.79 19.34
CA GLY A 268 -9.98 -15.53 18.70
C GLY A 268 -8.57 -15.59 18.12
N ASN A 269 -8.47 -15.46 16.80
CA ASN A 269 -7.22 -15.44 16.06
C ASN A 269 -7.22 -14.54 14.82
N GLU A 270 -8.34 -13.88 14.50
CA GLU A 270 -8.47 -12.92 13.39
C GLU A 270 -8.03 -13.49 12.02
N GLN A 271 -8.16 -14.80 11.87
CA GLN A 271 -7.90 -15.58 10.66
C GLN A 271 -9.18 -16.33 10.29
N LEU A 272 -9.51 -16.46 9.01
CA LEU A 272 -10.59 -17.34 8.55
C LEU A 272 -10.02 -18.62 7.89
N PRO A 273 -10.81 -19.71 7.78
CA PRO A 273 -10.37 -20.90 7.06
C PRO A 273 -9.99 -20.61 5.61
N VAL A 274 -8.91 -21.22 5.14
CA VAL A 274 -8.44 -21.13 3.75
C VAL A 274 -8.69 -22.48 3.06
N ALA A 275 -9.39 -22.47 1.93
CA ALA A 275 -9.69 -23.69 1.19
C ALA A 275 -8.41 -24.44 0.79
N GLY A 276 -8.37 -25.76 0.96
CA GLY A 276 -7.21 -26.61 0.72
C GLY A 276 -6.18 -26.68 1.87
N VAL A 277 -6.34 -25.87 2.92
CA VAL A 277 -5.35 -25.75 4.00
C VAL A 277 -6.00 -25.93 5.36
N ALA A 278 -5.57 -26.94 6.11
CA ALA A 278 -6.11 -27.22 7.43
C ALA A 278 -5.82 -26.04 8.38
N MET A 279 -6.86 -25.54 9.05
CA MET A 279 -6.71 -24.52 10.07
C MET A 279 -6.09 -25.14 11.35
N PRO A 280 -5.20 -24.45 12.07
CA PRO A 280 -4.64 -24.97 13.32
C PRO A 280 -5.74 -25.22 14.38
N ASP A 281 -5.69 -26.37 15.07
CA ASP A 281 -6.55 -26.64 16.23
C ASP A 281 -5.83 -26.27 17.53
N TRP A 282 -6.14 -25.08 18.02
CA TRP A 282 -5.57 -24.52 19.23
C TRP A 282 -5.86 -25.34 20.50
N ARG A 283 -6.92 -26.17 20.52
CA ARG A 283 -7.24 -27.04 21.67
C ARG A 283 -6.29 -28.22 21.80
N THR A 284 -5.76 -28.69 20.67
CA THR A 284 -4.81 -29.80 20.64
C THR A 284 -3.36 -29.31 20.63
N ASN A 285 -3.16 -28.00 20.81
CA ASN A 285 -1.85 -27.33 20.81
C ASN A 285 -1.15 -27.45 19.44
N ASP A 286 -1.93 -27.49 18.35
CA ASP A 286 -1.43 -27.43 16.98
C ASP A 286 -1.30 -25.97 16.55
N HIS A 287 -0.05 -25.53 16.36
CA HIS A 287 0.29 -24.14 16.12
C HIS A 287 0.90 -23.89 14.74
N LEU A 288 1.01 -24.92 13.90
CA LEU A 288 1.58 -24.77 12.55
C LEU A 288 1.00 -25.83 11.62
N THR A 289 0.27 -25.36 10.62
CA THR A 289 -0.30 -26.15 9.53
C THR A 289 0.04 -25.49 8.21
N TRP A 290 0.11 -26.29 7.14
CA TRP A 290 0.42 -25.80 5.80
C TRP A 290 -0.29 -26.63 4.74
N GLY A 291 -0.36 -26.09 3.53
CA GLY A 291 -0.95 -26.77 2.38
C GLY A 291 -0.92 -25.88 1.14
N ARG A 292 -1.57 -26.35 0.08
CA ARG A 292 -1.79 -25.58 -1.14
C ARG A 292 -3.23 -25.08 -1.13
N MET A 293 -3.44 -23.82 -1.50
CA MET A 293 -4.78 -23.26 -1.57
C MET A 293 -5.55 -23.88 -2.75
N ASP A 294 -6.77 -24.34 -2.52
CA ASP A 294 -7.59 -24.99 -3.54
C ASP A 294 -7.74 -24.12 -4.80
N GLY A 295 -7.65 -24.73 -5.97
CA GLY A 295 -7.78 -24.03 -7.25
C GLY A 295 -6.57 -23.16 -7.64
N THR A 296 -5.51 -23.14 -6.84
CA THR A 296 -4.28 -22.38 -7.11
C THR A 296 -3.03 -23.26 -7.00
N HIS A 297 -1.87 -22.71 -7.39
CA HIS A 297 -0.56 -23.29 -7.07
C HIS A 297 0.17 -22.44 -6.01
N ILE A 298 -0.57 -21.81 -5.10
CA ILE A 298 -0.02 -20.98 -4.01
C ILE A 298 0.06 -21.83 -2.74
N GLY A 299 1.22 -21.84 -2.09
CA GLY A 299 1.41 -22.44 -0.78
C GLY A 299 0.98 -21.50 0.35
N TYR A 300 0.37 -22.04 1.40
CA TYR A 300 -0.06 -21.27 2.56
C TYR A 300 0.44 -21.94 3.84
N ILE A 301 0.92 -21.15 4.80
CA ILE A 301 1.45 -21.62 6.08
C ILE A 301 0.84 -20.78 7.20
N TYR A 302 0.05 -21.39 8.07
CA TYR A 302 -0.31 -20.81 9.36
C TYR A 302 0.83 -21.00 10.35
N VAL A 303 1.28 -19.94 11.00
CA VAL A 303 2.28 -20.04 12.07
C VAL A 303 1.79 -19.30 13.31
N GLY A 304 1.21 -20.07 14.23
CA GLY A 304 0.60 -19.60 15.47
C GLY A 304 1.54 -19.51 16.68
N SER A 305 2.72 -20.15 16.65
CA SER A 305 3.68 -20.07 17.76
C SER A 305 5.08 -20.52 17.32
N TRP A 306 6.10 -20.02 18.01
CA TRP A 306 7.50 -20.43 17.98
C TRP A 306 7.89 -21.22 19.24
N SER A 307 7.01 -22.12 19.68
CA SER A 307 7.19 -22.93 20.87
C SER A 307 8.46 -23.79 20.82
N THR A 308 9.18 -23.86 21.94
CA THR A 308 10.34 -24.77 22.12
C THR A 308 9.93 -26.18 22.55
N SER A 309 8.62 -26.47 22.63
CA SER A 309 8.13 -27.79 23.03
C SER A 309 8.42 -28.83 21.96
N THR A 310 9.13 -29.89 22.33
CA THR A 310 9.39 -31.04 21.46
C THR A 310 8.12 -31.81 21.10
N ALA A 311 7.01 -31.62 21.83
CA ALA A 311 5.73 -32.21 21.49
C ALA A 311 5.07 -31.54 20.26
N VAL A 312 5.41 -30.28 19.97
CA VAL A 312 4.90 -29.53 18.81
C VAL A 312 5.87 -29.58 17.64
N ASP A 313 7.18 -29.52 17.94
CA ASP A 313 8.27 -29.59 16.97
C ASP A 313 8.18 -28.55 15.84
N ILE A 314 7.96 -27.29 16.22
CA ILE A 314 7.72 -26.18 15.29
C ILE A 314 8.87 -25.97 14.30
N GLU A 315 10.13 -26.11 14.75
CA GLU A 315 11.28 -25.92 13.88
C GLU A 315 11.26 -26.90 12.69
N ASN A 316 11.00 -28.19 12.96
CA ASN A 316 10.90 -29.19 11.90
C ASN A 316 9.66 -28.99 11.05
N LYS A 317 8.49 -28.69 11.65
CA LYS A 317 7.25 -28.42 10.91
C LYS A 317 7.41 -27.27 9.93
N PHE A 318 7.97 -26.15 10.38
CA PHE A 318 8.18 -24.98 9.52
C PHE A 318 9.18 -25.28 8.39
N TYR A 319 10.28 -25.97 8.71
CA TYR A 319 11.23 -26.44 7.70
C TYR A 319 10.55 -27.33 6.64
N SER A 320 9.79 -28.33 7.06
CA SER A 320 9.04 -29.24 6.17
C SER A 320 8.00 -28.50 5.33
N ALA A 321 7.27 -27.54 5.90
CA ALA A 321 6.30 -26.73 5.17
C ALA A 321 6.96 -26.00 3.98
N ILE A 322 8.11 -25.35 4.21
CA ILE A 322 8.82 -24.66 3.13
C ILE A 322 9.38 -25.64 2.09
N GLN A 323 9.87 -26.81 2.52
CA GLN A 323 10.35 -27.84 1.58
C GLN A 323 9.23 -28.39 0.70
N GLU A 324 8.09 -28.75 1.29
CA GLU A 324 6.96 -29.35 0.57
C GLU A 324 6.25 -28.36 -0.35
N LEU A 325 6.28 -27.07 0.00
CA LEU A 325 5.71 -26.00 -0.81
C LEU A 325 6.73 -25.33 -1.72
N HIS A 326 7.97 -25.83 -1.81
CA HIS A 326 9.03 -25.20 -2.59
C HIS A 326 8.70 -25.11 -4.10
N ASP A 327 7.92 -26.07 -4.60
CA ASP A 327 7.49 -26.12 -6.00
C ASP A 327 6.35 -25.15 -6.34
N THR A 328 5.62 -24.62 -5.36
CA THR A 328 4.50 -23.67 -5.53
C THR A 328 4.93 -22.37 -6.19
N ASP A 329 4.01 -21.64 -6.81
CA ASP A 329 4.33 -20.41 -7.55
C ASP A 329 4.53 -19.19 -6.64
N ALA A 330 3.98 -19.22 -5.44
CA ALA A 330 4.20 -18.24 -4.38
C ALA A 330 3.88 -18.85 -3.01
N LEU A 331 4.36 -18.21 -1.93
CA LEU A 331 4.02 -18.56 -0.55
C LEU A 331 3.22 -17.45 0.13
N ILE A 332 2.27 -17.82 0.98
CA ILE A 332 1.65 -16.96 1.98
C ILE A 332 2.02 -17.51 3.36
N ILE A 333 2.59 -16.67 4.23
CA ILE A 333 2.96 -17.03 5.60
C ILE A 333 2.15 -16.12 6.54
N ASP A 334 1.28 -16.72 7.35
CA ASP A 334 0.31 -16.01 8.19
C ASP A 334 0.74 -16.02 9.67
N PHE A 335 1.16 -14.85 10.14
CA PHE A 335 1.57 -14.57 11.52
C PHE A 335 0.51 -13.81 12.32
N ARG A 336 -0.70 -13.55 11.79
CA ARG A 336 -1.71 -12.69 12.45
C ARG A 336 -2.01 -13.08 13.90
N ARG A 337 -1.95 -14.39 14.22
CA ARG A 337 -2.05 -14.92 15.59
C ARG A 337 -0.78 -15.64 16.05
N ASN A 338 0.40 -15.07 15.82
CA ASN A 338 1.63 -15.67 16.34
C ASN A 338 1.88 -15.29 17.80
N LEU A 339 1.76 -16.26 18.72
CA LEU A 339 1.97 -16.13 20.17
C LEU A 339 3.42 -15.84 20.59
N GLY A 340 4.36 -15.87 19.64
CA GLY A 340 5.77 -15.79 19.93
C GLY A 340 6.36 -17.10 20.43
N GLY A 341 7.44 -17.01 21.20
CA GLY A 341 8.29 -18.15 21.56
C GLY A 341 9.76 -17.83 21.33
N TYR A 342 10.51 -18.74 20.70
CA TYR A 342 11.96 -18.60 20.61
C TYR A 342 12.46 -18.47 19.17
N MET A 343 13.19 -17.37 18.89
CA MET A 343 13.69 -16.97 17.56
C MET A 343 14.43 -18.06 16.77
N LEU A 344 15.08 -19.00 17.45
CA LEU A 344 15.87 -20.05 16.80
C LEU A 344 14.97 -21.04 16.05
N MET A 345 13.70 -21.17 16.44
CA MET A 345 12.76 -22.10 15.82
C MET A 345 12.46 -21.76 14.35
N ALA A 346 12.63 -20.51 13.92
CA ALA A 346 12.43 -20.11 12.53
C ALA A 346 13.67 -20.36 11.63
N HIS A 347 14.86 -20.54 12.22
CA HIS A 347 16.13 -20.45 11.49
C HIS A 347 16.27 -21.47 10.36
N ARG A 348 15.84 -22.72 10.59
CA ARG A 348 15.92 -23.76 9.56
C ARG A 348 14.99 -23.49 8.38
N GLY A 349 13.76 -23.03 8.62
CA GLY A 349 12.87 -22.63 7.53
C GLY A 349 13.40 -21.41 6.78
N TYR A 350 13.94 -20.42 7.51
CA TYR A 350 14.55 -19.24 6.88
C TYR A 350 15.79 -19.57 6.04
N ALA A 351 16.53 -20.62 6.39
CA ALA A 351 17.60 -21.12 5.54
C ALA A 351 17.12 -21.49 4.13
N LEU A 352 15.86 -21.89 3.98
CA LEU A 352 15.24 -22.23 2.70
C LEU A 352 14.56 -21.02 2.02
N LEU A 353 14.51 -19.87 2.67
CA LEU A 353 13.93 -18.65 2.11
C LEU A 353 15.00 -17.64 1.70
N PHE A 354 16.08 -17.51 2.48
CA PHE A 354 17.12 -16.51 2.24
C PHE A 354 18.35 -17.09 1.52
N ASN A 355 18.93 -16.29 0.62
CA ASN A 355 20.17 -16.62 -0.10
C ASN A 355 21.41 -15.88 0.45
N LYS A 356 21.25 -15.06 1.50
CA LYS A 356 22.33 -14.31 2.16
C LYS A 356 22.23 -14.46 3.68
N ILE A 357 23.37 -14.31 4.36
CA ILE A 357 23.41 -14.34 5.83
C ILE A 357 22.74 -13.07 6.37
N MET A 358 21.82 -13.25 7.32
CA MET A 358 21.07 -12.17 7.93
C MET A 358 21.51 -11.95 9.39
N ARG A 359 21.78 -10.69 9.72
CA ARG A 359 22.10 -10.21 11.08
C ARG A 359 21.28 -8.95 11.31
N LEU A 360 20.21 -9.06 12.09
CA LEU A 360 19.18 -8.01 12.15
C LEU A 360 18.89 -7.53 13.57
N CYS A 361 19.15 -8.36 14.58
CA CYS A 361 18.51 -8.19 15.88
C CYS A 361 19.35 -8.72 17.04
N ALA A 362 19.23 -8.04 18.18
CA ALA A 362 19.75 -8.45 19.48
C ALA A 362 18.88 -7.85 20.60
N PHE A 363 19.21 -8.16 21.86
CA PHE A 363 18.53 -7.61 23.02
C PHE A 363 19.53 -6.99 23.99
N ASP A 364 19.10 -5.92 24.65
CA ASP A 364 19.71 -5.41 25.87
C ASP A 364 18.78 -5.69 27.05
N VAL A 365 19.34 -5.74 28.26
CA VAL A 365 18.61 -5.87 29.53
C VAL A 365 18.86 -4.66 30.41
N ARG A 366 18.00 -4.44 31.41
CA ARG A 366 18.17 -3.36 32.37
C ARG A 366 19.58 -3.35 32.98
N GLY A 367 20.17 -2.16 33.01
CA GLY A 367 21.45 -1.85 33.62
C GLY A 367 21.40 -1.89 35.14
N ASN A 368 22.49 -1.51 35.79
CA ASN A 368 22.59 -1.53 37.25
C ASN A 368 22.48 -0.13 37.88
N ASP A 369 22.17 0.90 37.09
CA ASP A 369 22.00 2.27 37.59
C ASP A 369 20.54 2.48 38.00
N PRO A 370 20.24 2.62 39.30
CA PRO A 370 18.88 2.83 39.78
C PRO A 370 18.37 4.25 39.49
N ASP A 371 19.24 5.22 39.22
CA ASP A 371 18.86 6.62 38.96
C ASP A 371 18.70 6.91 37.45
N ASP A 372 18.99 5.93 36.58
CA ASP A 372 18.83 6.02 35.13
C ASP A 372 17.94 4.87 34.60
N PHE A 373 16.67 5.18 34.36
CA PHE A 373 15.68 4.26 33.78
C PHE A 373 16.06 3.76 32.38
N TRP A 374 16.91 4.50 31.68
CA TRP A 374 17.38 4.19 30.33
C TRP A 374 18.68 3.39 30.34
N SER A 375 19.26 3.17 31.52
CA SER A 375 20.46 2.36 31.68
C SER A 375 20.19 0.93 31.22
N VAL A 376 20.91 0.50 30.19
CA VAL A 376 20.82 -0.85 29.62
C VAL A 376 22.20 -1.42 29.31
N LYS A 377 22.27 -2.75 29.22
CA LYS A 377 23.49 -3.48 28.89
C LYS A 377 23.18 -4.67 27.98
N PRO A 378 24.14 -5.12 27.15
CA PRO A 378 23.98 -6.30 26.31
C PRO A 378 23.42 -7.51 27.05
N HIS A 379 22.35 -8.10 26.50
CA HIS A 379 21.81 -9.33 27.05
C HIS A 379 22.87 -10.44 26.93
N PRO A 380 23.20 -11.16 28.02
CA PRO A 380 24.34 -12.10 28.03
C PRO A 380 24.18 -13.28 27.05
N GLN A 381 22.94 -13.65 26.72
CA GLN A 381 22.60 -14.75 25.81
C GLN A 381 22.05 -14.27 24.46
N PHE A 382 21.18 -13.26 24.40
CA PHE A 382 20.42 -12.84 23.22
C PHE A 382 21.19 -11.82 22.36
N SER A 383 22.33 -12.27 21.83
CA SER A 383 23.23 -11.47 20.97
C SER A 383 22.90 -11.59 19.49
N GLU A 384 23.37 -10.63 18.68
CA GLU A 384 23.28 -10.65 17.20
C GLU A 384 23.80 -11.97 16.62
N ARG A 385 24.95 -12.44 17.13
CA ARG A 385 25.55 -13.69 16.69
C ARG A 385 24.63 -14.89 16.91
N ARG A 386 23.85 -14.90 17.99
CA ARG A 386 22.93 -16.00 18.32
C ARG A 386 21.70 -16.02 17.39
N PHE A 387 21.26 -14.86 16.93
CA PHE A 387 20.09 -14.74 16.05
C PHE A 387 20.44 -14.61 14.57
N THR A 388 21.72 -14.74 14.22
CA THR A 388 22.18 -14.83 12.84
C THR A 388 21.64 -16.11 12.20
N PHE A 389 21.01 -15.97 11.04
CA PHE A 389 20.50 -17.10 10.26
C PHE A 389 20.95 -17.01 8.80
N SER A 390 20.76 -18.11 8.08
CA SER A 390 21.59 -18.49 6.94
C SER A 390 21.05 -18.11 5.57
N SER A 391 21.97 -18.31 4.62
CA SER A 391 21.84 -18.41 3.17
C SER A 391 21.80 -19.89 2.71
N SER A 392 20.90 -20.24 1.80
CA SER A 392 20.99 -21.44 0.95
C SER A 392 21.00 -21.07 -0.52
N THR A 393 21.75 -21.83 -1.34
CA THR A 393 21.66 -21.72 -2.81
C THR A 393 20.36 -22.29 -3.37
N GLU A 394 19.65 -23.10 -2.58
CA GLU A 394 18.34 -23.67 -2.92
C GLU A 394 17.18 -22.84 -2.35
N ALA A 395 17.45 -21.60 -1.92
CA ALA A 395 16.44 -20.73 -1.34
C ALA A 395 15.26 -20.50 -2.31
N TYR A 396 14.05 -20.35 -1.76
CA TYR A 396 12.83 -20.08 -2.52
C TYR A 396 12.92 -18.72 -3.24
N GLN A 397 12.80 -18.72 -4.57
CA GLN A 397 13.06 -17.55 -5.42
C GLN A 397 11.79 -16.86 -5.97
N LYS A 398 10.60 -17.21 -5.45
CA LYS A 398 9.31 -16.72 -5.94
C LYS A 398 8.66 -15.77 -4.92
N PRO A 399 7.54 -15.08 -5.23
CA PRO A 399 6.91 -14.12 -4.33
C PRO A 399 6.49 -14.73 -2.99
N ILE A 400 6.63 -13.96 -1.91
CA ILE A 400 6.22 -14.36 -0.56
C ILE A 400 5.33 -13.25 0.02
N ALA A 401 4.07 -13.55 0.30
CA ALA A 401 3.20 -12.68 1.07
C ALA A 401 3.30 -13.03 2.56
N VAL A 402 3.36 -12.03 3.43
CA VAL A 402 3.40 -12.22 4.88
C VAL A 402 2.22 -11.49 5.50
N LEU A 403 1.38 -12.20 6.23
CA LEU A 403 0.18 -11.62 6.86
C LEU A 403 0.44 -11.38 8.34
N THR A 404 0.18 -10.18 8.83
CA THR A 404 0.43 -9.79 10.23
C THR A 404 -0.73 -9.01 10.82
N GLY A 405 -0.77 -8.94 12.14
CA GLY A 405 -1.73 -8.14 12.88
C GLY A 405 -1.31 -8.02 14.34
N PRO A 406 -2.05 -7.26 15.18
CA PRO A 406 -1.66 -7.02 16.57
C PRO A 406 -1.72 -8.27 17.47
N GLY A 407 -2.30 -9.37 16.98
CA GLY A 407 -2.18 -10.70 17.59
C GLY A 407 -0.82 -11.38 17.39
N ALA A 408 0.06 -10.82 16.56
CA ALA A 408 1.47 -11.22 16.45
C ALA A 408 2.27 -10.57 17.58
N GLN A 409 2.69 -11.38 18.54
CA GLN A 409 3.26 -10.96 19.81
C GLN A 409 4.64 -11.59 20.03
N SER A 410 5.54 -10.89 20.72
CA SER A 410 6.83 -11.45 21.15
C SER A 410 7.66 -11.95 19.96
N ASN A 411 8.01 -13.23 19.87
CA ASN A 411 8.67 -13.73 18.67
C ASN A 411 7.85 -13.61 17.38
N GLY A 412 6.51 -13.48 17.48
CA GLY A 412 5.65 -13.14 16.35
C GLY A 412 5.95 -11.74 15.80
N ASP A 413 6.25 -10.77 16.68
CA ASP A 413 6.73 -9.46 16.28
C ASP A 413 8.10 -9.58 15.57
N TRP A 414 9.03 -10.35 16.13
CA TRP A 414 10.37 -10.52 15.56
C TRP A 414 10.38 -11.16 14.18
N GLU A 415 9.67 -12.28 14.00
CA GLU A 415 9.67 -12.96 12.70
C GLU A 415 8.92 -12.14 11.64
N SER A 416 8.00 -11.25 12.02
CA SER A 416 7.37 -10.28 11.12
C SER A 416 8.38 -9.25 10.58
N ILE A 417 9.35 -8.82 11.40
CA ILE A 417 10.45 -7.94 10.96
C ILE A 417 11.49 -8.73 10.15
N ARG A 418 11.95 -9.87 10.68
CA ARG A 418 13.08 -10.61 10.10
C ARG A 418 12.78 -11.12 8.70
N ILE A 419 11.55 -11.56 8.45
CA ILE A 419 11.15 -12.03 7.12
C ILE A 419 11.09 -10.91 6.08
N ARG A 420 10.69 -9.69 6.47
CA ARG A 420 10.58 -8.52 5.58
C ARG A 420 11.93 -8.04 5.04
N ALA A 421 13.03 -8.46 5.64
CA ALA A 421 14.36 -8.23 5.07
C ALA A 421 14.64 -9.03 3.78
N HIS A 422 13.71 -9.91 3.38
CA HIS A 422 13.75 -10.64 2.12
C HIS A 422 13.21 -9.78 0.96
N GLU A 423 13.97 -9.67 -0.13
CA GLU A 423 13.65 -8.80 -1.28
C GLU A 423 12.36 -9.17 -2.04
N ARG A 424 11.86 -10.40 -1.86
CA ARG A 424 10.62 -10.89 -2.50
C ARG A 424 9.40 -10.90 -1.57
N VAL A 425 9.56 -10.40 -0.35
CA VAL A 425 8.46 -10.33 0.62
C VAL A 425 7.66 -9.05 0.43
N ARG A 426 6.33 -9.18 0.49
CA ARG A 426 5.42 -8.07 0.75
C ARG A 426 4.52 -8.45 1.92
N SER A 427 4.33 -7.52 2.85
CA SER A 427 3.54 -7.71 4.05
C SER A 427 2.16 -7.05 3.95
N PHE A 428 1.14 -7.73 4.46
CA PHE A 428 -0.26 -7.33 4.45
C PHE A 428 -0.87 -7.47 5.83
N GLY A 429 -1.91 -6.68 6.13
CA GLY A 429 -2.65 -6.80 7.38
C GLY A 429 -2.57 -5.53 8.20
N ARG A 430 -2.24 -5.66 9.49
CA ARG A 430 -1.98 -4.53 10.39
C ARG A 430 -0.61 -4.68 11.06
N ALA A 431 -0.16 -3.58 11.67
CA ALA A 431 1.04 -3.58 12.48
C ALA A 431 0.95 -4.59 13.63
N THR A 432 2.10 -5.16 14.02
CA THR A 432 2.19 -6.15 15.09
C THR A 432 2.02 -5.53 16.49
N ASN A 433 2.05 -6.35 17.55
CA ASN A 433 1.75 -5.92 18.91
C ASN A 433 2.74 -4.89 19.50
N GLY A 434 4.04 -5.03 19.19
CA GLY A 434 5.13 -4.20 19.71
C GLY A 434 5.87 -4.78 20.93
N GLY A 435 5.74 -6.09 21.18
CA GLY A 435 6.26 -6.76 22.38
C GLY A 435 7.68 -7.29 22.22
N PHE A 436 8.68 -6.43 22.01
CA PHE A 436 10.06 -6.84 21.73
C PHE A 436 10.92 -7.10 22.97
N THR A 437 10.37 -7.69 24.03
CA THR A 437 11.05 -7.78 25.33
C THR A 437 11.44 -9.20 25.71
N SER A 438 12.49 -9.33 26.52
CA SER A 438 12.66 -10.50 27.39
C SER A 438 11.86 -10.29 28.67
N SER A 439 11.50 -11.37 29.37
CA SER A 439 10.79 -11.28 30.66
C SER A 439 11.24 -12.33 31.66
N ASP A 440 10.94 -12.07 32.94
CA ASP A 440 11.05 -13.03 34.04
C ASP A 440 9.74 -13.13 34.83
N ASN A 441 9.65 -14.13 35.72
CA ASN A 441 8.49 -14.37 36.59
C ASN A 441 8.96 -14.42 38.06
N PRO A 442 9.20 -13.27 38.71
CA PRO A 442 9.69 -13.24 40.08
C PRO A 442 8.69 -13.85 41.06
N VAL A 443 9.18 -14.55 42.08
CA VAL A 443 8.33 -15.06 43.17
C VAL A 443 7.99 -13.92 44.12
N LEU A 444 6.70 -13.69 44.34
CA LEU A 444 6.20 -12.64 45.24
C LEU A 444 6.13 -13.10 46.70
N PRO A 445 6.21 -12.17 47.67
CA PRO A 445 6.14 -12.48 49.10
C PRO A 445 4.73 -12.89 49.58
N VAL A 446 3.69 -12.65 48.77
CA VAL A 446 2.30 -13.00 49.09
C VAL A 446 1.87 -14.21 48.25
N SER A 447 1.54 -15.31 48.91
CA SER A 447 0.96 -16.50 48.26
C SER A 447 -0.38 -16.12 47.61
N ASN A 448 -0.63 -16.56 46.37
CA ASN A 448 -1.82 -16.30 45.54
C ASN A 448 -1.74 -15.12 44.55
N TRP A 449 -0.57 -14.48 44.43
CA TRP A 449 -0.29 -13.51 43.37
C TRP A 449 0.66 -14.08 42.33
N TRP A 450 0.37 -13.80 41.06
CA TRP A 450 1.29 -14.05 39.94
C TRP A 450 1.82 -12.73 39.40
N TYR A 451 3.07 -12.72 38.97
CA TYR A 451 3.77 -11.55 38.49
C TYR A 451 4.79 -11.89 37.40
N GLN A 452 4.76 -11.10 36.34
CA GLN A 452 5.67 -11.15 35.21
C GLN A 452 6.13 -9.73 34.89
N LYS A 453 7.40 -9.58 34.52
CA LYS A 453 7.99 -8.28 34.20
C LYS A 453 8.91 -8.38 32.98
N ALA A 454 8.81 -7.39 32.08
CA ALA A 454 9.79 -7.20 31.02
C ALA A 454 11.15 -6.74 31.57
N THR A 455 12.23 -7.42 31.19
CA THR A 455 13.59 -7.22 31.72
C THR A 455 14.53 -6.48 30.76
N GLY A 456 14.12 -6.26 29.52
CA GLY A 456 14.97 -5.71 28.48
C GLY A 456 14.26 -5.52 27.14
N SER A 457 14.84 -4.72 26.26
CA SER A 457 14.30 -4.43 24.92
C SER A 457 15.19 -5.00 23.82
N GLY A 458 14.53 -5.55 22.81
CA GLY A 458 15.09 -5.84 21.51
C GLY A 458 15.44 -4.59 20.73
N TYR A 459 16.46 -4.69 19.87
CA TYR A 459 16.88 -3.61 18.97
C TYR A 459 17.38 -4.12 17.63
N LEU A 460 17.32 -3.26 16.60
CA LEU A 460 17.91 -3.53 15.28
C LEU A 460 19.42 -3.25 15.29
N THR A 461 20.22 -4.15 14.73
CA THR A 461 21.69 -4.05 14.87
C THR A 461 22.35 -3.04 13.94
N VAL A 462 21.63 -2.51 12.96
CA VAL A 462 22.15 -1.51 11.99
C VAL A 462 22.35 -0.14 12.63
N ASP A 463 21.47 0.24 13.54
CA ASP A 463 21.37 1.57 14.16
C ASP A 463 21.22 1.53 15.69
N HIS A 464 21.12 0.33 16.27
CA HIS A 464 20.83 0.11 17.70
C HIS A 464 19.47 0.68 18.12
N ASP A 465 18.49 0.66 17.22
CA ASP A 465 17.16 1.23 17.45
C ASP A 465 16.24 0.26 18.22
N TYR A 466 15.79 0.65 19.41
CA TYR A 466 14.99 -0.19 20.32
C TYR A 466 13.54 -0.31 19.87
N LEU A 467 13.02 -1.53 19.79
CA LEU A 467 11.73 -1.80 19.15
C LEU A 467 10.54 -1.91 20.10
N THR A 468 10.76 -2.06 21.42
CA THR A 468 9.64 -2.15 22.37
C THR A 468 8.74 -0.91 22.25
N HIS A 469 7.44 -1.11 22.37
CA HIS A 469 6.38 -0.11 22.12
C HIS A 469 6.25 0.40 20.69
N ARG A 470 6.86 -0.29 19.70
CA ARG A 470 6.66 -0.02 18.27
C ARG A 470 6.25 -1.30 17.55
N GLY A 471 5.03 -1.37 17.06
CA GLY A 471 4.58 -2.48 16.21
C GLY A 471 5.34 -2.48 14.88
N SER A 472 5.69 -3.65 14.36
CA SER A 472 6.26 -3.77 13.01
C SER A 472 5.25 -3.29 11.98
N PRO A 473 5.58 -2.31 11.11
CA PRO A 473 4.66 -1.88 10.07
C PRO A 473 4.49 -2.95 9.00
N VAL A 474 3.43 -2.80 8.20
CA VAL A 474 3.14 -3.58 6.99
C VAL A 474 3.33 -2.71 5.74
N ASP A 475 3.57 -3.34 4.60
CA ASP A 475 3.69 -2.63 3.32
C ASP A 475 2.31 -2.24 2.76
N GLU A 476 1.26 -2.98 3.13
CA GLU A 476 -0.13 -2.65 2.81
C GLU A 476 -1.05 -2.90 4.01
N GLU A 477 -1.60 -1.81 4.58
CA GLU A 477 -2.57 -1.91 5.67
C GLU A 477 -3.96 -2.29 5.13
N ILE A 478 -4.45 -3.46 5.51
CA ILE A 478 -5.75 -4.00 5.10
C ILE A 478 -6.29 -4.93 6.19
N TRP A 479 -7.59 -4.98 6.40
CA TRP A 479 -8.18 -5.82 7.45
C TRP A 479 -9.55 -6.39 7.05
N LEU A 480 -10.09 -7.27 7.88
CA LEU A 480 -11.37 -7.94 7.66
C LEU A 480 -12.51 -6.93 7.50
N THR A 481 -13.35 -7.13 6.47
CA THR A 481 -14.56 -6.34 6.23
C THR A 481 -15.83 -7.13 6.59
N PRO A 482 -16.93 -6.46 6.96
CA PRO A 482 -18.20 -7.14 7.22
C PRO A 482 -18.69 -7.99 6.04
N ASP A 483 -18.59 -7.46 4.82
CA ASP A 483 -19.06 -8.13 3.60
C ASP A 483 -18.27 -9.40 3.30
N ASP A 484 -16.95 -9.36 3.42
CA ASP A 484 -16.10 -10.53 3.15
C ASP A 484 -16.34 -11.64 4.18
N VAL A 485 -16.35 -11.30 5.48
CA VAL A 485 -16.52 -12.32 6.53
C VAL A 485 -17.91 -12.95 6.51
N ALA A 486 -18.94 -12.21 6.10
CA ALA A 486 -20.31 -12.71 5.97
C ALA A 486 -20.42 -13.84 4.93
N VAL A 487 -19.59 -13.80 3.88
CA VAL A 487 -19.51 -14.85 2.85
C VAL A 487 -18.34 -15.83 3.07
N GLY A 488 -17.66 -15.75 4.22
CA GLY A 488 -16.55 -16.63 4.60
C GLY A 488 -15.22 -16.34 3.89
N THR A 489 -15.06 -15.14 3.34
CA THR A 489 -13.82 -14.68 2.69
C THR A 489 -12.93 -13.96 3.69
N ASP A 490 -11.63 -14.27 3.68
CA ASP A 490 -10.62 -13.53 4.43
C ASP A 490 -10.08 -12.38 3.57
N THR A 491 -10.44 -11.13 3.88
CA THR A 491 -10.04 -9.94 3.12
C THR A 491 -8.53 -9.85 2.92
N VAL A 492 -7.76 -10.16 3.97
CA VAL A 492 -6.30 -10.02 3.96
C VAL A 492 -5.67 -11.08 3.05
N VAL A 493 -6.17 -12.32 3.11
CA VAL A 493 -5.74 -13.40 2.21
C VAL A 493 -6.12 -13.10 0.76
N ALA A 494 -7.36 -12.64 0.52
CA ALA A 494 -7.84 -12.31 -0.82
C ALA A 494 -6.96 -11.26 -1.49
N ARG A 495 -6.56 -10.22 -0.73
CA ARG A 495 -5.65 -9.20 -1.25
C ARG A 495 -4.25 -9.71 -1.52
N ALA A 496 -3.69 -10.54 -0.63
CA ALA A 496 -2.40 -11.16 -0.84
C ALA A 496 -2.38 -12.04 -2.11
N VAL A 497 -3.45 -12.81 -2.35
CA VAL A 497 -3.64 -13.61 -3.56
C VAL A 497 -3.72 -12.72 -4.81
N ALA A 498 -4.48 -11.61 -4.76
CA ALA A 498 -4.54 -10.66 -5.87
C ALA A 498 -3.15 -10.09 -6.22
N TRP A 499 -2.38 -9.68 -5.22
CA TRP A 499 -0.99 -9.23 -5.43
C TRP A 499 -0.09 -10.32 -6.02
N ILE A 500 -0.22 -11.56 -5.55
CA ILE A 500 0.51 -12.70 -6.11
C ILE A 500 0.15 -12.86 -7.60
N HIS A 501 -1.13 -12.78 -7.95
CA HIS A 501 -1.56 -12.85 -9.35
C HIS A 501 -1.03 -11.68 -10.19
N GLU A 502 -0.99 -10.45 -9.65
CA GLU A 502 -0.35 -9.30 -10.32
C GLU A 502 1.15 -9.56 -10.58
N LYS A 503 1.84 -10.23 -9.66
CA LYS A 503 3.27 -10.57 -9.80
C LYS A 503 3.55 -11.78 -10.68
N MET A 504 2.63 -12.75 -10.68
CA MET A 504 2.74 -14.01 -11.43
C MET A 504 2.15 -13.92 -12.83
N ALA A 505 1.30 -12.93 -13.10
CA ALA A 505 0.91 -12.63 -14.46
C ALA A 505 2.21 -12.46 -15.25
N ALA A 506 2.39 -13.30 -16.29
CA ALA A 506 3.24 -12.90 -17.40
C ALA A 506 2.86 -11.46 -17.71
N PRO A 507 3.82 -10.50 -17.85
CA PRO A 507 3.46 -9.10 -18.03
C PRO A 507 2.34 -9.08 -19.04
N ALA A 508 1.13 -8.70 -18.58
CA ALA A 508 -0.05 -8.84 -19.40
C ALA A 508 0.32 -8.22 -20.74
N ASP A 509 0.21 -9.04 -21.78
CA ASP A 509 0.61 -8.72 -23.15
C ASP A 509 0.31 -7.23 -23.38
N ARG A 510 1.35 -6.39 -23.37
CA ARG A 510 1.19 -4.94 -23.22
C ARG A 510 0.51 -4.43 -24.46
N VAL A 511 -0.63 -3.77 -24.30
CA VAL A 511 -1.44 -3.28 -25.42
C VAL A 511 -1.16 -1.80 -25.62
N TYR A 512 -0.61 -1.46 -26.78
CA TYR A 512 -0.51 -0.09 -27.26
C TYR A 512 -1.57 0.14 -28.33
N VAL A 513 -2.26 1.27 -28.23
CA VAL A 513 -3.36 1.62 -29.13
C VAL A 513 -2.95 2.82 -29.96
N ILE A 514 -2.96 2.66 -31.27
CA ILE A 514 -2.72 3.73 -32.24
C ILE A 514 -4.10 4.11 -32.80
N PRO A 515 -4.82 5.06 -32.16
CA PRO A 515 -6.23 5.31 -32.40
C PRO A 515 -6.56 6.05 -33.70
N GLU A 516 -5.57 6.65 -34.36
CA GLU A 516 -5.75 7.45 -35.58
C GLU A 516 -4.58 7.23 -36.54
N LEU A 517 -4.87 7.26 -37.83
CA LEU A 517 -3.90 7.12 -38.93
C LEU A 517 -4.07 8.27 -39.91
N GLU A 518 -2.99 8.68 -40.57
CA GLU A 518 -3.01 9.65 -41.66
C GLU A 518 -3.71 9.09 -42.91
N GLN A 519 -4.87 9.67 -43.25
CA GLN A 519 -5.74 9.19 -44.31
C GLN A 519 -5.52 9.92 -45.66
N HIS A 520 -4.79 11.04 -45.71
CA HIS A 520 -4.58 11.78 -46.96
C HIS A 520 -3.88 10.91 -48.02
N GLU A 521 -4.30 10.95 -49.29
CA GLU A 521 -3.78 10.07 -50.36
C GLU A 521 -2.26 10.13 -50.54
N GLN A 522 -1.67 11.32 -50.37
CA GLN A 522 -0.22 11.56 -50.44
C GLN A 522 0.52 11.44 -49.09
N GLY A 523 -0.21 11.14 -48.00
CA GLY A 523 0.35 11.02 -46.66
C GLY A 523 0.73 9.59 -46.28
N HIS A 524 1.22 9.37 -45.07
CA HIS A 524 1.39 8.04 -44.48
C HIS A 524 1.51 8.13 -42.95
N THR A 525 1.20 7.03 -42.28
CA THR A 525 1.48 6.86 -40.85
C THR A 525 2.72 6.01 -40.68
N LEU A 526 3.72 6.48 -39.93
CA LEU A 526 4.95 5.77 -39.67
C LEU A 526 5.01 5.37 -38.20
N ILE A 527 5.20 4.08 -37.94
CA ILE A 527 5.20 3.53 -36.58
C ILE A 527 6.61 3.09 -36.27
N SER A 528 7.20 3.67 -35.23
CA SER A 528 8.52 3.33 -34.74
C SER A 528 8.38 2.63 -33.38
N MET A 529 8.98 1.45 -33.24
CA MET A 529 8.98 0.66 -32.02
C MET A 529 10.43 0.36 -31.62
N VAL A 530 10.78 0.67 -30.38
CA VAL A 530 12.06 0.33 -29.77
C VAL A 530 11.82 -0.71 -28.70
N ASN A 531 12.59 -1.80 -28.73
CA ASN A 531 12.67 -2.75 -27.63
C ASN A 531 13.90 -2.43 -26.76
N PRO A 532 13.76 -1.72 -25.64
CA PRO A 532 14.88 -1.41 -24.74
C PRO A 532 15.31 -2.59 -23.87
N SER A 533 14.61 -3.73 -23.92
CA SER A 533 14.87 -4.88 -23.05
C SER A 533 16.08 -5.69 -23.51
N PRO A 534 16.84 -6.31 -22.58
CA PRO A 534 17.80 -7.37 -22.92
C PRO A 534 17.13 -8.65 -23.46
N LYS A 535 15.79 -8.74 -23.44
CA LYS A 535 15.01 -9.88 -23.96
C LYS A 535 14.36 -9.52 -25.29
N ALA A 536 14.10 -10.53 -26.12
CA ALA A 536 13.33 -10.33 -27.33
C ALA A 536 11.85 -10.11 -26.99
N ALA A 537 11.26 -9.03 -27.50
CA ALA A 537 9.85 -8.74 -27.38
C ALA A 537 9.06 -9.53 -28.42
N GLN A 538 8.16 -10.42 -28.00
CA GLN A 538 7.19 -11.02 -28.92
C GLN A 538 6.17 -9.95 -29.30
N LEU A 539 5.77 -9.90 -30.58
CA LEU A 539 4.85 -8.90 -31.11
C LEU A 539 3.64 -9.55 -31.77
N HIS A 540 2.48 -8.93 -31.54
CA HIS A 540 1.27 -9.15 -32.32
C HIS A 540 0.68 -7.80 -32.69
N VAL A 541 0.80 -7.41 -33.97
CA VAL A 541 0.35 -6.10 -34.48
C VAL A 541 -0.82 -6.30 -35.42
N GLU A 542 -1.99 -5.77 -35.06
CA GLU A 542 -3.25 -5.94 -35.79
C GLU A 542 -3.74 -4.62 -36.35
N GLY A 543 -4.16 -4.65 -37.61
CA GLY A 543 -4.84 -3.53 -38.26
C GLY A 543 -6.34 -3.72 -38.20
N ILE A 544 -7.08 -2.69 -37.75
CA ILE A 544 -8.50 -2.79 -37.46
C ILE A 544 -9.28 -1.65 -38.14
N SER A 545 -10.45 -1.95 -38.69
CA SER A 545 -11.35 -0.94 -39.28
C SER A 545 -12.11 -0.14 -38.21
N ASN A 546 -12.73 0.97 -38.62
CA ASN A 546 -13.54 1.81 -37.72
C ASN A 546 -14.73 1.06 -37.08
N ILE A 547 -15.25 0.04 -37.76
CA ILE A 547 -16.34 -0.82 -37.26
C ILE A 547 -15.85 -2.10 -36.54
N GLY A 548 -14.55 -2.20 -36.24
CA GLY A 548 -13.99 -3.31 -35.46
C GLY A 548 -13.65 -4.58 -36.25
N ILE A 549 -13.53 -4.51 -37.57
CA ILE A 549 -13.05 -5.66 -38.37
C ILE A 549 -11.52 -5.72 -38.25
N SER A 550 -11.01 -6.74 -37.56
CA SER A 550 -9.58 -7.06 -37.54
C SER A 550 -9.15 -7.70 -38.87
N TYR A 551 -8.06 -7.19 -39.43
CA TYR A 551 -7.39 -7.75 -40.60
C TYR A 551 -6.28 -8.74 -40.26
N GLY A 552 -6.21 -9.14 -38.98
CA GLY A 552 -5.25 -10.09 -38.46
C GLY A 552 -3.85 -9.49 -38.25
N PRO A 553 -2.90 -10.31 -37.78
CA PRO A 553 -1.55 -9.87 -37.55
C PRO A 553 -0.81 -9.60 -38.87
N THR A 554 -0.05 -8.51 -38.88
CA THR A 554 0.90 -8.20 -39.96
C THR A 554 1.88 -9.35 -40.24
N PRO A 555 2.30 -9.55 -41.50
CA PRO A 555 3.41 -10.44 -41.83
C PRO A 555 4.80 -9.85 -41.53
N LEU A 556 4.92 -8.54 -41.27
CA LEU A 556 6.21 -7.83 -41.27
C LEU A 556 7.14 -8.24 -40.11
N ALA A 557 6.61 -8.36 -38.89
CA ALA A 557 7.39 -8.75 -37.73
C ALA A 557 6.55 -9.48 -36.68
N ARG A 558 7.13 -10.53 -36.09
CA ARG A 558 6.55 -11.29 -34.95
C ARG A 558 7.35 -11.16 -33.65
N ALA A 559 8.54 -10.58 -33.72
CA ALA A 559 9.37 -10.28 -32.56
C ALA A 559 10.36 -9.15 -32.85
N LEU A 560 10.74 -8.40 -31.82
CA LEU A 560 11.87 -7.48 -31.84
C LEU A 560 13.00 -8.05 -30.99
N PRO A 561 14.19 -8.29 -31.56
CA PRO A 561 15.37 -8.67 -30.79
C PRO A 561 15.69 -7.71 -29.62
N PRO A 562 16.51 -8.13 -28.64
CA PRO A 562 17.00 -7.25 -27.59
C PRO A 562 17.63 -5.97 -28.15
N TYR A 563 17.31 -4.83 -27.54
CA TYR A 563 17.84 -3.49 -27.92
C TYR A 563 17.57 -3.05 -29.36
N SER A 564 16.79 -3.80 -30.14
CA SER A 564 16.51 -3.48 -31.54
C SER A 564 15.38 -2.47 -31.69
N SER A 565 15.27 -1.90 -32.88
CA SER A 565 14.13 -1.08 -33.27
C SER A 565 13.60 -1.47 -34.63
N LEU A 566 12.33 -1.18 -34.86
CA LEU A 566 11.67 -1.37 -36.13
C LEU A 566 10.82 -0.14 -36.43
N ARG A 567 10.92 0.33 -37.67
CA ARG A 567 10.17 1.46 -38.17
C ARG A 567 9.60 1.11 -39.53
N ALA A 568 8.28 1.21 -39.67
CA ALA A 568 7.60 0.93 -40.93
C ALA A 568 6.28 1.70 -41.01
N THR A 569 5.88 2.03 -42.23
CA THR A 569 4.62 2.70 -42.53
C THR A 569 3.44 1.76 -42.33
N SER A 570 2.25 2.31 -42.08
CA SER A 570 0.99 1.55 -42.02
C SER A 570 0.77 0.70 -43.28
N ASP A 571 1.20 1.19 -44.44
CA ASP A 571 1.07 0.49 -45.72
C ASP A 571 2.07 -0.67 -45.87
N GLU A 572 3.25 -0.56 -45.26
CA GLU A 572 4.21 -1.68 -45.17
C GLU A 572 3.74 -2.74 -44.16
N TRP A 573 3.16 -2.31 -43.04
CA TRP A 573 2.57 -3.21 -42.05
C TRP A 573 1.33 -3.94 -42.60
N PHE A 574 0.50 -3.25 -43.39
CA PHE A 574 -0.77 -3.74 -43.92
C PHE A 574 -0.96 -3.37 -45.41
N PRO A 575 -0.28 -4.06 -46.34
CA PRO A 575 -0.40 -3.79 -47.77
C PRO A 575 -1.84 -3.90 -48.27
N ASP A 576 -2.25 -3.00 -49.16
CA ASP A 576 -3.58 -2.94 -49.79
C ASP A 576 -4.77 -2.74 -48.83
N LEU A 577 -4.53 -2.37 -47.56
CA LEU A 577 -5.58 -2.18 -46.55
C LEU A 577 -5.78 -0.72 -46.12
N ARG A 578 -5.04 0.23 -46.71
CA ARG A 578 -5.05 1.65 -46.34
C ARG A 578 -6.45 2.24 -46.15
N GLU A 579 -7.30 2.16 -47.18
CA GLU A 579 -8.66 2.72 -47.16
C GLU A 579 -9.61 2.02 -46.18
N ARG A 580 -9.21 0.88 -45.63
CA ARG A 580 -10.03 0.03 -44.75
C ARG A 580 -9.57 0.10 -43.30
N LEU A 581 -8.40 0.66 -43.05
CA LEU A 581 -7.71 0.66 -41.77
C LEU A 581 -8.00 1.98 -41.05
N ALA A 582 -8.48 1.90 -39.81
CA ALA A 582 -8.77 3.06 -38.99
C ALA A 582 -7.80 3.19 -37.81
N TRP A 583 -7.42 2.07 -37.20
CA TRP A 583 -6.54 2.07 -36.04
C TRP A 583 -5.69 0.79 -35.98
N ILE A 584 -4.62 0.82 -35.19
CA ILE A 584 -3.70 -0.31 -35.02
C ILE A 584 -3.58 -0.67 -33.54
N LYS A 585 -3.60 -1.98 -33.25
CA LYS A 585 -3.33 -2.55 -31.93
C LYS A 585 -1.96 -3.22 -31.95
N VAL A 586 -1.08 -2.85 -31.03
CA VAL A 586 0.21 -3.52 -30.83
C VAL A 586 0.16 -4.23 -29.50
N THR A 587 0.33 -5.55 -29.49
CA THR A 587 0.48 -6.35 -28.29
C THR A 587 1.94 -6.80 -28.16
N SER A 588 2.55 -6.67 -26.98
CA SER A 588 3.94 -7.09 -26.76
C SER A 588 4.21 -7.76 -25.42
N SER A 589 5.09 -8.76 -25.41
CA SER A 589 5.57 -9.42 -24.19
C SER A 589 6.54 -8.58 -23.35
N GLU A 590 7.09 -7.49 -23.91
CA GLU A 590 8.03 -6.59 -23.23
C GLU A 590 7.55 -5.13 -23.34
N LYS A 591 8.08 -4.23 -22.51
CA LYS A 591 7.83 -2.78 -22.65
C LYS A 591 8.49 -2.29 -23.93
N LEU A 592 7.75 -1.55 -24.74
CA LEU A 592 8.24 -0.90 -25.95
C LEU A 592 8.18 0.61 -25.77
N ALA A 593 9.12 1.33 -26.37
CA ALA A 593 8.94 2.75 -26.64
C ALA A 593 8.39 2.88 -28.07
N ILE A 594 7.16 3.39 -28.20
CA ILE A 594 6.48 3.55 -29.49
C ILE A 594 6.17 5.02 -29.73
N HIS A 595 6.51 5.53 -30.91
CA HIS A 595 5.95 6.77 -31.43
C HIS A 595 5.34 6.55 -32.81
N VAL A 596 4.45 7.47 -33.17
CA VAL A 596 3.76 7.48 -34.45
C VAL A 596 3.99 8.83 -35.10
N ASP A 597 4.53 8.87 -36.33
CA ASP A 597 4.51 10.07 -37.18
C ASP A 597 3.28 9.99 -38.12
N MET A 598 2.45 11.02 -38.12
CA MET A 598 1.47 11.31 -39.16
C MET A 598 2.09 12.30 -40.14
N VAL A 599 2.36 11.86 -41.36
CA VAL A 599 3.05 12.67 -42.39
C VAL A 599 2.07 12.93 -43.54
N GLY A 600 1.67 14.18 -43.71
CA GLY A 600 0.81 14.64 -44.81
C GLY A 600 1.59 15.49 -45.83
N PRO A 601 0.90 16.06 -46.84
CA PRO A 601 1.53 17.00 -47.77
C PRO A 601 1.98 18.26 -47.03
N GLY A 602 3.30 18.41 -46.86
CA GLY A 602 3.87 19.58 -46.17
C GLY A 602 3.61 19.63 -44.66
N THR A 603 3.05 18.57 -44.06
CA THR A 603 2.79 18.51 -42.62
C THR A 603 3.40 17.26 -42.00
N GLN A 604 3.89 17.39 -40.77
CA GLN A 604 4.39 16.27 -39.99
C GLN A 604 4.05 16.50 -38.52
N SER A 605 3.45 15.50 -37.90
CA SER A 605 3.14 15.51 -36.48
C SER A 605 3.46 14.15 -35.88
N ALA A 606 3.99 14.13 -34.66
CA ALA A 606 4.21 12.89 -33.93
C ALA A 606 3.50 12.89 -32.60
N TYR A 607 3.17 11.68 -32.14
CA TYR A 607 2.59 11.48 -30.81
C TYR A 607 2.97 10.10 -30.28
N ARG A 608 2.67 9.92 -29.00
CA ARG A 608 2.81 8.64 -28.31
C ARG A 608 1.45 7.96 -28.21
N PRO A 609 1.31 6.73 -28.70
CA PRO A 609 0.12 5.94 -28.41
C PRO A 609 0.05 5.67 -26.90
N THR A 610 -1.18 5.52 -26.41
CA THR A 610 -1.44 5.06 -25.05
C THR A 610 -1.05 3.59 -24.92
N ASP A 611 -0.54 3.21 -23.75
CA ASP A 611 -0.18 1.83 -23.38
C ASP A 611 -1.18 1.22 -22.37
N HIS A 612 -2.30 1.90 -22.18
CA HIS A 612 -3.38 1.53 -21.28
C HIS A 612 -4.72 2.07 -21.81
N VAL A 613 -5.81 1.58 -21.23
CA VAL A 613 -7.18 2.04 -21.47
C VAL A 613 -7.76 2.61 -20.17
N SER A 614 -8.71 3.52 -20.29
CA SER A 614 -9.44 4.11 -19.16
C SER A 614 -10.84 4.49 -19.59
N ALA A 615 -11.77 4.58 -18.64
CA ALA A 615 -13.06 5.20 -18.85
C ALA A 615 -12.94 6.72 -18.98
N ASN A 616 -11.90 7.34 -18.43
CA ASN A 616 -11.78 8.80 -18.35
C ASN A 616 -10.49 9.29 -18.99
N TRP A 617 -10.62 10.28 -19.88
CA TRP A 617 -9.51 10.96 -20.53
C TRP A 617 -9.75 12.45 -20.55
N VAL A 618 -8.70 13.25 -20.41
CA VAL A 618 -8.70 14.71 -20.59
C VAL A 618 -7.97 15.01 -21.88
N VAL A 619 -8.67 15.68 -22.79
CA VAL A 619 -8.16 16.28 -24.02
C VAL A 619 -7.83 17.74 -23.68
N PRO A 620 -6.53 18.07 -23.50
CA PRO A 620 -6.15 19.33 -22.90
C PRO A 620 -6.26 20.54 -23.84
N HIS A 621 -6.28 20.30 -25.14
CA HIS A 621 -6.37 21.35 -26.14
C HIS A 621 -7.65 21.22 -26.97
N VAL A 622 -8.38 22.32 -27.06
CA VAL A 622 -9.36 22.58 -28.12
C VAL A 622 -9.11 24.00 -28.58
N ALA A 623 -8.91 24.18 -29.88
CA ALA A 623 -8.56 25.48 -30.43
C ALA A 623 -9.69 26.49 -30.21
N ALA A 624 -9.36 27.64 -29.61
CA ALA A 624 -10.34 28.70 -29.37
C ALA A 624 -10.68 29.48 -30.65
N ASP A 625 -9.72 29.63 -31.57
CA ASP A 625 -9.92 30.27 -32.87
C ASP A 625 -10.16 29.22 -33.96
N THR A 626 -11.42 28.80 -34.07
CA THR A 626 -11.87 27.81 -35.06
C THR A 626 -11.84 28.33 -36.50
N SER A 627 -11.55 29.63 -36.71
CA SER A 627 -11.34 30.19 -38.05
C SER A 627 -9.94 29.95 -38.58
N LEU A 628 -8.98 29.72 -37.68
CA LEU A 628 -7.58 29.42 -38.00
C LEU A 628 -7.25 27.94 -37.84
N PHE A 629 -7.80 27.30 -36.81
CA PHE A 629 -7.49 25.92 -36.46
C PHE A 629 -8.73 25.04 -36.51
N GLU A 630 -8.52 23.76 -36.75
CA GLU A 630 -9.47 22.69 -36.44
C GLU A 630 -8.87 21.80 -35.35
N THR A 631 -9.71 21.26 -34.47
CA THR A 631 -9.30 20.24 -33.50
C THR A 631 -10.13 18.99 -33.71
N HIS A 632 -9.46 17.84 -33.80
CA HIS A 632 -10.08 16.53 -33.92
C HIS A 632 -9.72 15.66 -32.72
N VAL A 633 -10.70 14.87 -32.30
CA VAL A 633 -10.52 13.85 -31.27
C VAL A 633 -10.83 12.50 -31.86
N ALA A 634 -9.93 11.54 -31.64
CA ALA A 634 -10.11 10.16 -32.04
C ALA A 634 -10.14 9.26 -30.81
N ALA A 635 -11.06 8.31 -30.78
CA ALA A 635 -11.20 7.36 -29.69
C ALA A 635 -11.47 5.95 -30.22
N VAL A 636 -10.94 4.97 -29.49
CA VAL A 636 -11.13 3.54 -29.75
C VAL A 636 -11.73 2.90 -28.52
N ASN A 637 -12.83 2.17 -28.71
CA ASN A 637 -13.33 1.21 -27.73
C ASN A 637 -12.59 -0.12 -27.92
N VAL A 638 -11.56 -0.36 -27.11
CA VAL A 638 -10.62 -1.49 -27.27
C VAL A 638 -11.17 -2.79 -26.71
N GLY A 639 -12.35 -2.80 -26.07
CA GLY A 639 -12.94 -4.02 -25.54
C GLY A 639 -13.96 -4.66 -26.48
N PRO A 640 -14.37 -5.91 -26.22
CA PRO A 640 -15.36 -6.61 -27.02
C PRO A 640 -16.80 -6.16 -26.77
N VAL A 641 -17.02 -5.30 -25.76
CA VAL A 641 -18.35 -4.84 -25.33
C VAL A 641 -18.55 -3.41 -25.83
N GLY A 642 -19.74 -3.11 -26.35
CA GLY A 642 -20.12 -1.73 -26.69
C GLY A 642 -20.31 -0.87 -25.44
N GLN A 643 -20.05 0.43 -25.55
CA GLN A 643 -20.21 1.41 -24.46
C GLN A 643 -20.79 2.73 -24.97
N SER A 644 -21.34 3.54 -24.06
CA SER A 644 -21.62 4.95 -24.32
C SER A 644 -20.36 5.76 -24.05
N VAL A 645 -20.15 6.83 -24.82
CA VAL A 645 -19.07 7.79 -24.58
C VAL A 645 -19.67 9.19 -24.58
N GLN A 646 -19.30 10.00 -23.61
CA GLN A 646 -19.68 11.41 -23.48
C GLN A 646 -18.43 12.29 -23.57
N LEU A 647 -18.55 13.43 -24.25
CA LEU A 647 -17.57 14.50 -24.21
C LEU A 647 -18.09 15.62 -23.31
N VAL A 648 -17.29 16.02 -22.32
CA VAL A 648 -17.66 16.98 -21.28
C VAL A 648 -16.60 18.08 -21.20
N GLY A 649 -16.97 19.31 -21.50
CA GLY A 649 -16.16 20.51 -21.22
C GLY A 649 -16.57 21.20 -19.91
N PRO A 650 -15.94 22.32 -19.55
CA PRO A 650 -16.23 23.06 -18.31
C PRO A 650 -17.69 23.48 -18.13
N ASP A 651 -18.35 23.84 -19.22
CA ASP A 651 -19.68 24.45 -19.24
C ASP A 651 -20.66 23.75 -20.19
N GLN A 652 -20.23 22.71 -20.91
CA GLN A 652 -20.98 22.06 -21.98
C GLN A 652 -20.70 20.56 -22.01
N ALA A 653 -21.69 19.74 -22.39
CA ALA A 653 -21.54 18.29 -22.53
C ALA A 653 -22.36 17.76 -23.71
N THR A 654 -21.89 16.69 -24.33
CA THR A 654 -22.55 16.04 -25.48
C THR A 654 -22.19 14.56 -25.57
N ASN A 655 -23.09 13.75 -26.14
CA ASN A 655 -22.85 12.33 -26.33
C ASN A 655 -22.11 12.09 -27.65
N TRP A 656 -21.14 11.19 -27.64
CA TRP A 656 -20.41 10.77 -28.83
C TRP A 656 -20.85 9.38 -29.27
N SER A 657 -21.46 9.31 -30.46
CA SER A 657 -21.91 8.06 -31.05
C SER A 657 -20.77 7.26 -31.68
N GLY A 658 -21.03 5.98 -31.96
CA GLY A 658 -20.08 5.10 -32.68
C GLY A 658 -19.52 3.95 -31.83
N PHE A 659 -19.68 4.00 -30.51
CA PHE A 659 -19.07 3.04 -29.57
C PHE A 659 -20.00 1.92 -29.11
N GLY A 660 -21.22 1.83 -29.65
CA GLY A 660 -22.22 0.82 -29.29
C GLY A 660 -21.83 -0.64 -29.59
N ASN A 661 -20.71 -0.86 -30.27
CA ASN A 661 -20.06 -2.16 -30.44
C ASN A 661 -18.60 -2.09 -29.95
N GLY A 662 -18.05 -3.23 -29.56
CA GLY A 662 -16.63 -3.36 -29.23
C GLY A 662 -15.70 -3.18 -30.43
N TRP A 663 -14.43 -2.88 -30.18
CA TRP A 663 -13.34 -2.70 -31.16
C TRP A 663 -13.55 -1.55 -32.16
N THR A 664 -14.53 -0.68 -31.91
CA THR A 664 -14.89 0.43 -32.79
C THR A 664 -13.97 1.63 -32.57
N GLN A 665 -13.80 2.41 -33.64
CA GLN A 665 -13.07 3.68 -33.62
C GLN A 665 -13.96 4.76 -34.23
N ASN A 666 -13.87 5.97 -33.66
CA ASN A 666 -14.46 7.17 -34.24
C ASN A 666 -13.49 8.34 -34.10
N SER A 667 -13.47 9.22 -35.11
CA SER A 667 -12.63 10.42 -35.18
C SER A 667 -13.45 11.55 -35.78
N GLU A 668 -13.63 12.62 -35.01
CA GLU A 668 -14.50 13.75 -35.38
C GLU A 668 -13.89 15.09 -34.93
N SER A 669 -14.17 16.15 -35.69
CA SER A 669 -13.80 17.51 -35.31
C SER A 669 -14.68 18.00 -34.15
N THR A 670 -14.11 18.78 -33.24
CA THR A 670 -14.82 19.32 -32.06
C THR A 670 -16.02 20.21 -32.44
N GLU A 671 -15.96 20.85 -33.60
CA GLU A 671 -16.99 21.70 -34.19
C GLU A 671 -18.21 20.91 -34.67
N SER A 672 -18.06 19.59 -34.91
CA SER A 672 -19.20 18.72 -35.19
C SER A 672 -20.13 18.56 -33.98
N PHE A 673 -19.54 18.56 -32.78
CA PHE A 673 -20.25 18.47 -31.51
C PHE A 673 -20.75 19.83 -31.04
N TRP A 674 -19.93 20.87 -31.23
CA TRP A 674 -20.22 22.25 -30.81
C TRP A 674 -20.01 23.25 -31.96
N PRO A 675 -20.99 23.39 -32.88
CA PRO A 675 -20.82 24.21 -34.10
C PRO A 675 -20.68 25.72 -33.86
N ALA A 676 -21.12 26.20 -32.69
CA ALA A 676 -21.05 27.63 -32.36
C ALA A 676 -19.67 28.00 -31.77
N GLN A 677 -19.28 27.32 -30.69
CA GLN A 677 -18.01 27.51 -30.00
C GLN A 677 -17.70 26.27 -29.15
N PRO A 678 -16.67 25.49 -29.49
CA PRO A 678 -16.21 24.39 -28.66
C PRO A 678 -15.67 24.87 -27.29
N PRO A 679 -15.80 24.05 -26.23
CA PRO A 679 -15.15 24.31 -24.95
C PRO A 679 -13.61 24.28 -25.11
N PRO A 680 -12.83 25.00 -24.28
CA PRO A 680 -11.38 25.16 -24.45
C PRO A 680 -10.53 23.91 -24.17
N TRP A 681 -11.15 22.89 -23.58
CA TRP A 681 -10.66 21.54 -23.30
C TRP A 681 -11.87 20.65 -23.02
N ILE A 682 -11.72 19.34 -23.15
CA ILE A 682 -12.80 18.37 -22.89
C ILE A 682 -12.29 17.13 -22.16
N THR A 683 -13.19 16.42 -21.48
CA THR A 683 -12.98 15.04 -21.06
C THR A 683 -13.78 14.09 -21.92
N GLY A 684 -13.22 12.94 -22.27
CA GLY A 684 -13.95 11.79 -22.77
C GLY A 684 -14.25 10.82 -21.64
N GLN A 685 -15.54 10.51 -21.45
CA GLN A 685 -16.04 9.66 -20.37
C GLN A 685 -16.81 8.48 -20.97
N GLY A 686 -16.30 7.27 -20.78
CA GLY A 686 -16.92 6.02 -21.17
C GLY A 686 -17.58 5.31 -19.98
N ASP A 687 -18.53 4.41 -20.27
CA ASP A 687 -19.15 3.57 -19.24
C ASP A 687 -18.20 2.46 -18.72
N LEU A 688 -17.12 2.16 -19.46
CA LEU A 688 -16.20 1.05 -19.20
C LEU A 688 -14.74 1.50 -19.37
N ASP A 689 -13.82 0.87 -18.61
CA ASP A 689 -12.36 1.06 -18.76
C ASP A 689 -11.81 0.37 -20.02
N GLN A 690 -12.25 0.85 -21.18
CA GLN A 690 -11.95 0.28 -22.50
C GLN A 690 -11.66 1.36 -23.55
N LEU A 691 -11.66 2.64 -23.16
CA LEU A 691 -11.41 3.74 -24.08
C LEU A 691 -9.91 4.04 -24.16
N SER A 692 -9.44 4.29 -25.38
CA SER A 692 -8.16 4.93 -25.66
C SER A 692 -8.43 6.11 -26.57
N MET A 693 -7.84 7.27 -26.27
CA MET A 693 -8.08 8.49 -27.04
C MET A 693 -6.77 9.13 -27.52
N MET A 694 -6.89 10.06 -28.45
CA MET A 694 -5.86 11.03 -28.83
C MET A 694 -6.52 12.31 -29.31
N GLU A 695 -5.74 13.39 -29.41
CA GLU A 695 -6.15 14.57 -30.15
C GLU A 695 -5.10 14.97 -31.19
N TRP A 696 -5.58 15.61 -32.25
CA TRP A 696 -4.74 16.36 -33.18
C TRP A 696 -5.45 17.62 -33.63
N PHE A 697 -4.67 18.62 -34.01
CA PHE A 697 -5.16 19.90 -34.49
C PHE A 697 -4.29 20.40 -35.64
N ALA A 698 -4.90 21.11 -36.56
CA ALA A 698 -4.24 21.61 -37.76
C ALA A 698 -4.73 23.01 -38.11
N TYR A 699 -3.94 23.72 -38.88
CA TYR A 699 -4.44 24.93 -39.54
C TYR A 699 -5.47 24.56 -40.60
N GLN A 700 -6.54 25.36 -40.70
CA GLN A 700 -7.63 25.17 -41.68
C GLN A 700 -7.15 25.15 -43.15
N ASP A 701 -6.00 25.78 -43.44
CA ASP A 701 -5.38 25.78 -44.78
C ASP A 701 -4.48 24.55 -45.03
N GLY A 702 -4.35 23.65 -44.06
CA GLY A 702 -3.53 22.44 -44.13
C GLY A 702 -2.02 22.70 -44.02
N SER A 703 -1.58 23.91 -43.63
CA SER A 703 -0.16 24.28 -43.63
C SER A 703 0.67 23.65 -42.50
N ALA A 704 0.06 23.33 -41.36
CA ALA A 704 0.74 22.66 -40.25
C ALA A 704 -0.24 21.87 -39.39
N LYS A 705 0.27 20.82 -38.71
CA LYS A 705 -0.50 19.88 -37.88
C LYS A 705 0.33 19.50 -36.66
N ALA A 706 -0.31 19.37 -35.51
CA ALA A 706 0.26 18.82 -34.29
C ALA A 706 -0.71 17.85 -33.62
N ALA A 707 -0.18 16.97 -32.79
CA ALA A 707 -0.93 16.01 -32.01
C ALA A 707 -0.47 16.09 -30.55
N LEU A 708 -1.40 15.85 -29.63
CA LEU A 708 -1.11 15.79 -28.21
C LEU A 708 -1.62 14.45 -27.66
N PRO A 709 -0.80 13.73 -26.89
CA PRO A 709 -1.30 12.63 -26.09
C PRO A 709 -2.27 13.17 -25.03
N VAL A 710 -3.41 12.50 -24.89
CA VAL A 710 -4.42 12.80 -23.86
C VAL A 710 -3.99 12.27 -22.48
N TRP A 711 -4.72 12.69 -21.44
CA TRP A 711 -4.37 12.41 -20.06
C TRP A 711 -5.44 11.56 -19.38
N SER A 712 -5.12 10.38 -18.86
CA SER A 712 -6.05 9.58 -18.04
C SER A 712 -6.10 10.05 -16.57
N SER A 713 -5.07 10.78 -16.13
CA SER A 713 -4.98 11.40 -14.81
C SER A 713 -4.08 12.63 -14.86
N GLY A 714 -4.38 13.66 -14.07
CA GLY A 714 -3.53 14.84 -13.92
C GLY A 714 -2.33 14.59 -13.00
N ALA A 715 -1.47 15.59 -12.84
CA ALA A 715 -0.33 15.58 -11.91
C ALA A 715 -0.22 16.89 -11.13
N THR A 716 0.22 16.81 -9.88
CA THR A 716 0.44 17.99 -9.03
C THR A 716 1.74 18.74 -9.34
N GLN A 717 2.60 18.16 -10.17
CA GLN A 717 3.81 18.80 -10.67
C GLN A 717 3.92 18.63 -12.20
N LEU A 718 4.01 19.75 -12.90
CA LEU A 718 4.16 19.84 -14.36
C LEU A 718 5.45 20.60 -14.69
N ARG A 719 6.24 20.08 -15.63
CA ARG A 719 7.48 20.72 -16.09
C ARG A 719 7.40 21.03 -17.58
N PHE A 720 7.61 22.30 -17.92
CA PHE A 720 7.71 22.80 -19.30
C PHE A 720 9.20 22.97 -19.59
N LEU A 721 9.75 22.04 -20.35
CA LEU A 721 11.19 21.78 -20.34
C LEU A 721 11.97 22.73 -21.27
N HIS A 722 11.29 23.54 -22.08
CA HIS A 722 11.98 24.41 -23.02
C HIS A 722 11.21 25.67 -23.41
N VAL A 723 11.79 26.84 -23.11
CA VAL A 723 11.41 28.10 -23.75
C VAL A 723 12.34 28.38 -24.92
N ALA A 724 11.78 28.55 -26.11
CA ALA A 724 12.53 28.89 -27.32
C ALA A 724 13.20 30.27 -27.17
N GLN A 725 14.50 30.33 -27.46
CA GLN A 725 15.28 31.57 -27.32
C GLN A 725 15.29 32.42 -28.58
N ASP A 726 15.08 31.80 -29.75
CA ASP A 726 15.00 32.50 -31.03
C ASP A 726 13.54 32.88 -31.32
N THR A 727 13.08 33.96 -30.69
CA THR A 727 11.69 34.44 -30.81
C THR A 727 11.37 35.03 -32.18
N ASP A 728 12.38 35.26 -33.03
CA ASP A 728 12.19 35.63 -34.42
C ASP A 728 11.79 34.41 -35.28
N LEU A 729 12.10 33.19 -34.83
CA LEU A 729 11.73 31.96 -35.52
C LEU A 729 10.57 31.22 -34.85
N PHE A 730 10.55 31.21 -33.51
CA PHE A 730 9.63 30.38 -32.75
C PHE A 730 8.83 31.20 -31.76
N TRP A 731 7.58 30.81 -31.53
CA TRP A 731 6.88 31.10 -30.28
C TRP A 731 6.80 29.83 -29.43
N THR A 732 6.73 29.99 -28.11
CA THR A 732 6.50 28.92 -27.14
C THR A 732 5.23 29.20 -26.36
N GLY A 733 4.27 28.27 -26.40
CA GLY A 733 3.06 28.29 -25.58
C GLY A 733 3.15 27.23 -24.49
N MET A 734 3.05 27.62 -23.23
CA MET A 734 2.96 26.70 -22.09
C MET A 734 1.57 26.82 -21.49
N VAL A 735 0.90 25.69 -21.34
CA VAL A 735 -0.50 25.65 -20.95
C VAL A 735 -0.68 24.63 -19.84
N TYR A 736 -1.44 25.01 -18.81
CA TYR A 736 -1.96 24.07 -17.83
C TYR A 736 -3.39 24.44 -17.46
N LEU A 737 -4.17 23.45 -17.07
CA LEU A 737 -5.58 23.61 -16.71
C LEU A 737 -5.93 22.77 -15.49
N ASN A 738 -6.95 23.20 -14.77
CA ASN A 738 -7.47 22.53 -13.60
C ASN A 738 -8.73 21.73 -13.97
N PRO A 739 -8.63 20.40 -14.19
CA PRO A 739 -9.79 19.59 -14.54
C PRO A 739 -10.69 19.27 -13.33
N ASN A 740 -10.31 19.68 -12.12
CA ASN A 740 -11.03 19.36 -10.89
C ASN A 740 -12.25 20.27 -10.69
N GLU A 741 -13.18 19.82 -9.85
CA GLU A 741 -14.38 20.57 -9.45
C GLU A 741 -14.08 21.72 -8.45
N GLN A 742 -12.85 21.78 -7.93
CA GLN A 742 -12.42 22.75 -6.94
C GLN A 742 -11.27 23.60 -7.47
N ALA A 743 -11.20 24.86 -7.01
CA ALA A 743 -10.04 25.71 -7.25
C ALA A 743 -8.79 25.14 -6.55
N THR A 744 -7.61 25.40 -7.12
CA THR A 744 -6.33 24.94 -6.58
C THR A 744 -5.30 26.08 -6.56
N GLN A 745 -4.39 26.06 -5.58
CA GLN A 745 -3.25 26.96 -5.57
C GLN A 745 -2.14 26.38 -6.43
N VAL A 746 -1.48 27.26 -7.19
CA VAL A 746 -0.42 26.93 -8.12
C VAL A 746 0.78 27.83 -7.89
N THR A 747 1.97 27.25 -7.86
CA THR A 747 3.25 27.94 -7.80
C THR A 747 4.03 27.69 -9.09
N GLU A 748 4.29 28.75 -9.85
CA GLU A 748 5.09 28.75 -11.08
C GLU A 748 6.53 29.15 -10.72
N ARG A 749 7.51 28.34 -11.09
CA ARG A 749 8.95 28.61 -10.89
C ARG A 749 9.65 28.67 -12.23
N TYR A 750 10.11 29.87 -12.60
CA TYR A 750 10.84 30.14 -13.83
C TYR A 750 12.34 29.97 -13.60
N VAL A 751 13.01 29.20 -14.47
CA VAL A 751 14.41 28.79 -14.25
C VAL A 751 15.25 29.08 -15.48
N ASP A 752 16.45 29.63 -15.28
CA ASP A 752 17.41 29.92 -16.34
C ASP A 752 18.19 28.66 -16.79
N PRO A 753 19.03 28.73 -17.84
CA PRO A 753 19.77 27.56 -18.31
C PRO A 753 20.77 26.98 -17.29
N SER A 754 21.25 27.81 -16.35
CA SER A 754 22.22 27.40 -15.32
C SER A 754 21.57 26.70 -14.13
N GLY A 755 20.23 26.72 -14.05
CA GLY A 755 19.46 26.19 -12.92
C GLY A 755 19.12 27.21 -11.85
N THR A 756 19.35 28.50 -12.12
CA THR A 756 18.99 29.58 -11.20
C THR A 756 17.52 29.94 -11.38
N VAL A 757 16.79 30.04 -10.27
CA VAL A 757 15.40 30.51 -10.28
C VAL A 757 15.40 32.01 -10.60
N VAL A 758 14.73 32.38 -11.70
CA VAL A 758 14.55 33.76 -12.17
C VAL A 758 13.42 34.43 -11.41
N GLU A 759 12.28 33.74 -11.31
CA GLU A 759 11.06 34.27 -10.70
C GLU A 759 10.19 33.14 -10.15
N VAL A 760 9.41 33.45 -9.11
CA VAL A 760 8.38 32.57 -8.55
C VAL A 760 7.06 33.35 -8.51
N VAL A 761 6.00 32.76 -9.06
CA VAL A 761 4.66 33.36 -9.11
C VAL A 761 3.66 32.39 -8.50
N ASP A 762 2.94 32.85 -7.47
CA ASP A 762 1.82 32.10 -6.89
C ASP A 762 0.48 32.63 -7.44
N ARG A 763 -0.42 31.73 -7.82
CA ARG A 763 -1.78 32.08 -8.24
C ARG A 763 -2.81 31.04 -7.82
N SER A 764 -4.06 31.47 -7.75
CA SER A 764 -5.21 30.58 -7.60
C SER A 764 -5.78 30.28 -8.98
N VAL A 765 -6.10 29.01 -9.25
CA VAL A 765 -6.67 28.55 -10.53
C VAL A 765 -8.02 27.91 -10.24
N ALA A 766 -9.08 28.53 -10.76
CA ALA A 766 -10.45 28.08 -10.54
C ALA A 766 -10.72 26.69 -11.17
N ALA A 767 -11.80 26.05 -10.72
CA ALA A 767 -12.29 24.81 -11.32
C ALA A 767 -12.58 25.01 -12.82
N GLY A 768 -12.01 24.15 -13.66
CA GLY A 768 -12.11 24.21 -15.12
C GLY A 768 -11.35 25.35 -15.81
N GLU A 769 -10.63 26.19 -15.05
CA GLU A 769 -9.84 27.28 -15.61
C GLU A 769 -8.59 26.75 -16.33
N LYS A 770 -8.24 27.44 -17.42
CA LYS A 770 -7.08 27.16 -18.28
C LYS A 770 -6.16 28.37 -18.28
N ILE A 771 -4.89 28.16 -17.93
CA ILE A 771 -3.85 29.17 -17.94
C ILE A 771 -3.00 28.99 -19.20
N VAL A 772 -2.79 30.09 -19.92
CA VAL A 772 -1.97 30.13 -21.14
C VAL A 772 -0.85 31.15 -20.92
N LEU A 773 0.40 30.68 -21.05
CA LEU A 773 1.59 31.49 -20.98
C LEU A 773 2.26 31.46 -22.36
N LEU A 774 2.52 32.63 -22.94
CA LEU A 774 3.09 32.77 -24.27
C LEU A 774 4.44 33.50 -24.19
N SER A 775 5.41 32.97 -24.93
CA SER A 775 6.70 33.60 -25.19
C SER A 775 6.89 33.72 -26.69
N ASP A 776 6.90 34.94 -27.22
CA ASP A 776 7.12 35.27 -28.63
C ASP A 776 7.86 36.62 -28.76
N ASN A 777 7.83 37.24 -29.93
CA ASN A 777 8.48 38.53 -30.16
C ASN A 777 7.69 39.76 -29.64
N GLN A 778 6.51 39.56 -29.04
CA GLN A 778 5.66 40.61 -28.48
C GLN A 778 5.37 40.43 -26.99
N THR A 779 5.45 39.19 -26.50
CA THR A 779 5.16 38.76 -25.15
C THR A 779 6.33 37.94 -24.64
N SER A 780 6.83 38.26 -23.45
CA SER A 780 7.95 37.54 -22.86
C SER A 780 7.57 37.02 -21.49
N LEU A 781 8.09 35.83 -21.19
CA LEU A 781 8.21 35.33 -19.83
C LEU A 781 9.26 36.15 -19.06
N PRO A 782 9.46 35.92 -17.76
CA PRO A 782 10.55 36.54 -17.02
C PRO A 782 11.90 36.37 -17.75
N ASP A 783 12.64 37.46 -17.89
CA ASP A 783 13.86 37.51 -18.71
C ASP A 783 14.86 36.42 -18.28
N GLY A 784 15.33 35.64 -19.25
CA GLY A 784 16.29 34.55 -19.00
C GLY A 784 15.65 33.19 -18.69
N THR A 785 14.32 33.08 -18.67
CA THR A 785 13.62 31.80 -18.53
C THR A 785 14.04 30.83 -19.63
N ALA A 786 14.47 29.63 -19.24
CA ALA A 786 14.82 28.54 -20.13
C ALA A 786 13.86 27.34 -20.00
N TRP A 787 13.27 27.15 -18.83
CA TRP A 787 12.26 26.14 -18.54
C TRP A 787 11.45 26.56 -17.29
N MET A 788 10.31 25.91 -17.04
CA MET A 788 9.41 26.23 -15.94
C MET A 788 8.94 24.97 -15.20
N ASP A 789 8.87 25.05 -13.87
CA ASP A 789 8.25 24.05 -12.99
C ASP A 789 6.96 24.63 -12.41
N VAL A 790 5.89 23.84 -12.38
CA VAL A 790 4.58 24.24 -11.87
C VAL A 790 4.13 23.21 -10.85
N THR A 791 3.95 23.62 -9.60
CA THR A 791 3.45 22.77 -8.51
C THR A 791 2.06 23.23 -8.07
N SER A 792 1.23 22.30 -7.60
CA SER A 792 -0.17 22.56 -7.27
C SER A 792 -0.71 21.65 -6.17
N ASP A 793 -1.78 22.09 -5.50
CA ASP A 793 -2.44 21.30 -4.44
C ASP A 793 -3.30 20.15 -5.00
N LEU A 794 -3.86 20.33 -6.21
CA LEU A 794 -4.69 19.34 -6.90
C LEU A 794 -4.09 18.99 -8.27
N PRO A 795 -4.32 17.77 -8.79
CA PRO A 795 -3.76 17.36 -10.07
C PRO A 795 -4.17 18.27 -11.23
N LEU A 796 -3.19 18.78 -11.98
CA LEU A 796 -3.35 19.58 -13.18
C LEU A 796 -3.04 18.76 -14.44
N VAL A 797 -3.50 19.25 -15.58
CA VAL A 797 -3.12 18.73 -16.91
C VAL A 797 -2.43 19.86 -17.67
N GLY A 798 -1.38 19.57 -18.44
CA GLY A 798 -0.69 20.62 -19.19
C GLY A 798 0.11 20.15 -20.40
N TYR A 799 0.41 21.09 -21.30
CA TYR A 799 1.11 20.84 -22.55
C TYR A 799 1.92 22.06 -23.00
N GLU A 800 2.95 21.80 -23.78
CA GLU A 800 3.88 22.77 -24.34
C GLU A 800 3.77 22.73 -25.87
N LEU A 801 3.62 23.89 -26.51
CA LEU A 801 3.57 24.06 -27.95
C LEU A 801 4.74 24.89 -28.44
N PHE A 802 5.29 24.51 -29.59
CA PHE A 802 6.24 25.33 -30.34
C PHE A 802 5.69 25.55 -31.74
N GLY A 803 5.70 26.78 -32.21
CA GLY A 803 5.29 27.07 -33.58
C GLY A 803 6.12 28.18 -34.22
N SER A 804 5.99 28.29 -35.54
CA SER A 804 6.66 29.31 -36.34
C SER A 804 6.15 30.71 -35.98
N ALA A 805 7.04 31.69 -35.88
CA ALA A 805 6.69 33.08 -35.66
C ALA A 805 5.73 33.61 -36.76
N ASN A 806 4.71 34.39 -36.37
CA ASN A 806 3.59 34.79 -37.24
C ASN A 806 3.98 35.54 -38.54
N HIS A 807 5.19 36.08 -38.61
CA HIS A 807 5.67 36.84 -39.76
C HIS A 807 6.40 35.99 -40.81
N LEU A 808 6.63 34.70 -40.53
CA LEU A 808 7.26 33.77 -41.45
C LEU A 808 6.27 33.26 -42.51
N PRO A 809 6.75 32.97 -43.74
CA PRO A 809 5.90 32.46 -44.82
C PRO A 809 5.51 30.99 -44.64
N ASP A 810 6.40 30.19 -44.06
CA ASP A 810 6.19 28.77 -43.79
C ASP A 810 5.72 28.59 -42.35
N ARG A 811 4.73 27.71 -42.16
CA ARG A 811 4.14 27.41 -40.86
C ARG A 811 4.54 26.02 -40.40
N PHE A 812 4.86 25.89 -39.12
CA PHE A 812 5.04 24.61 -38.46
C PHE A 812 4.57 24.71 -37.01
N ILE A 813 4.17 23.57 -36.44
CA ILE A 813 3.70 23.49 -35.05
C ILE A 813 3.93 22.09 -34.51
N VAL A 814 4.31 22.00 -33.24
CA VAL A 814 4.47 20.74 -32.50
C VAL A 814 3.89 20.90 -31.11
N GLY A 815 3.33 19.81 -30.58
CA GLY A 815 2.85 19.74 -29.21
C GLY A 815 3.53 18.62 -28.42
N LEU A 816 3.80 18.90 -27.14
CA LEU A 816 4.34 17.96 -26.17
C LEU A 816 3.52 18.06 -24.88
N ASN A 817 3.33 16.95 -24.18
CA ASN A 817 2.78 17.01 -22.83
C ASN A 817 3.81 17.62 -21.87
N ALA A 818 3.32 18.38 -20.89
CA ALA A 818 4.16 18.82 -19.79
C ALA A 818 4.72 17.58 -19.08
N ALA A 819 6.02 17.61 -18.76
CA ALA A 819 6.68 16.46 -18.16
C ALA A 819 6.29 16.34 -16.68
N THR A 820 5.76 15.19 -16.30
CA THR A 820 5.38 14.87 -14.91
C THR A 820 6.44 14.03 -14.21
N GLN A 821 7.09 13.15 -14.96
CA GLN A 821 8.07 12.21 -14.46
C GLN A 821 9.47 12.82 -14.40
N SER A 822 10.23 12.37 -13.41
CA SER A 822 11.64 12.71 -13.17
C SER A 822 12.33 11.42 -12.72
N GLN A 823 13.33 10.97 -13.48
CA GLN A 823 14.02 9.70 -13.21
C GLN A 823 15.41 9.66 -13.86
N ALA A 824 16.19 8.66 -13.50
CA ALA A 824 17.57 8.47 -13.94
C ALA A 824 17.68 8.01 -15.41
N SER A 825 16.75 7.19 -15.90
CA SER A 825 16.88 6.45 -17.16
C SER A 825 15.80 6.79 -18.16
N TRP A 826 16.16 7.06 -19.41
CA TRP A 826 15.23 7.45 -20.47
C TRP A 826 15.61 6.85 -21.82
N ILE A 827 14.64 6.74 -22.72
CA ILE A 827 14.84 6.35 -24.11
C ILE A 827 14.47 7.53 -25.01
N PHE A 828 15.34 7.82 -25.96
CA PHE A 828 15.06 8.69 -27.09
C PHE A 828 15.00 7.83 -28.35
N ASP A 829 13.85 7.81 -28.99
CA ASP A 829 13.46 6.81 -29.98
C ASP A 829 13.69 7.25 -31.43
N ARG A 830 14.41 8.37 -31.63
CA ARG A 830 14.71 8.91 -32.95
C ARG A 830 16.12 9.47 -33.06
N VAL A 831 16.71 9.23 -34.23
CA VAL A 831 17.98 9.77 -34.73
C VAL A 831 17.75 10.28 -36.16
N PRO A 832 18.46 11.33 -36.64
CA PRO A 832 18.28 11.83 -38.01
C PRO A 832 18.56 10.75 -39.06
N ARG A 833 17.71 10.63 -40.09
CA ARG A 833 17.82 9.55 -41.09
C ARG A 833 18.53 9.96 -42.37
N ASN A 834 18.63 11.25 -42.66
CA ASN A 834 19.34 11.77 -43.82
C ASN A 834 19.95 13.14 -43.49
N GLU A 835 20.66 13.74 -44.46
CA GLU A 835 21.33 15.03 -44.28
C GLU A 835 20.37 16.21 -44.10
N ASP A 836 19.15 16.10 -44.60
CA ASP A 836 18.10 17.13 -44.56
C ASP A 836 17.34 17.16 -43.23
N GLU A 837 17.44 16.14 -42.38
CA GLU A 837 16.78 16.07 -41.07
C GLU A 837 17.69 16.53 -39.92
N TRP A 838 17.15 17.23 -38.93
CA TRP A 838 17.80 17.46 -37.65
C TRP A 838 16.95 16.90 -36.50
N VAL A 839 17.62 16.41 -35.45
CA VAL A 839 16.98 15.98 -34.20
C VAL A 839 17.69 16.67 -33.04
N GLY A 840 16.94 17.46 -32.29
CA GLY A 840 17.35 18.14 -31.06
C GLY A 840 16.90 17.36 -29.83
N LEU A 841 17.79 17.25 -28.85
CA LEU A 841 17.59 16.64 -27.55
C LEU A 841 17.61 17.75 -26.50
N VAL A 842 16.59 17.75 -25.63
CA VAL A 842 16.51 18.61 -24.45
C VAL A 842 16.55 17.73 -23.21
N ALA A 843 17.40 18.11 -22.24
CA ALA A 843 17.45 17.47 -20.94
C ALA A 843 17.54 18.54 -19.84
N VAL A 844 16.70 18.41 -18.82
CA VAL A 844 16.68 19.24 -17.62
C VAL A 844 17.00 18.35 -16.43
N ASN A 845 18.07 18.68 -15.72
CA ASN A 845 18.33 18.10 -14.41
C ASN A 845 17.26 18.59 -13.45
N THR A 846 16.53 17.68 -12.82
CA THR A 846 15.44 18.01 -11.89
C THR A 846 15.81 17.78 -10.43
N SER A 847 17.04 17.34 -10.18
CA SER A 847 17.61 17.16 -8.85
C SER A 847 18.28 18.44 -8.34
N ASP A 848 18.56 18.44 -7.04
CA ASP A 848 19.28 19.49 -6.30
C ASP A 848 20.81 19.31 -6.33
N VAL A 849 21.31 18.30 -7.06
CA VAL A 849 22.73 18.01 -7.24
C VAL A 849 23.14 18.15 -8.70
N THR A 850 24.40 18.54 -8.94
CA THR A 850 25.02 18.47 -10.27
C THR A 850 25.28 17.01 -10.62
N GLY A 851 24.96 16.60 -11.85
CA GLY A 851 25.15 15.23 -12.30
C GLY A 851 25.53 15.10 -13.77
N ASN A 852 25.68 13.85 -14.22
CA ASN A 852 26.06 13.53 -15.58
C ASN A 852 25.01 12.62 -16.24
N ILE A 853 24.83 12.74 -17.56
CA ILE A 853 23.98 11.82 -18.34
C ILE A 853 24.86 11.06 -19.33
N THR A 854 24.81 9.74 -19.26
CA THR A 854 25.38 8.84 -20.26
C THR A 854 24.35 8.55 -21.35
N LEU A 855 24.73 8.73 -22.62
CA LEU A 855 23.94 8.45 -23.81
C LEU A 855 24.59 7.32 -24.62
N ASN A 856 23.86 6.23 -24.83
CA ASN A 856 24.29 5.08 -25.63
C ASN A 856 23.45 5.03 -26.93
N LEU A 857 24.10 5.16 -28.09
CA LEU A 857 23.48 5.08 -29.41
C LEU A 857 23.39 3.63 -29.87
N TYR A 858 22.22 3.20 -30.32
CA TYR A 858 21.96 1.85 -30.83
C TYR A 858 21.52 1.88 -32.31
N SER A 859 21.90 0.85 -33.07
CA SER A 859 21.41 0.58 -34.42
C SER A 859 20.02 -0.07 -34.40
N ASP A 860 19.37 -0.17 -35.57
CA ASP A 860 18.09 -0.88 -35.70
C ASP A 860 18.21 -2.38 -35.35
N SER A 861 19.41 -2.99 -35.45
CA SER A 861 19.65 -4.40 -35.07
C SER A 861 19.92 -4.61 -33.57
N GLY A 862 20.03 -3.53 -32.79
CA GLY A 862 20.35 -3.57 -31.36
C GLY A 862 21.85 -3.59 -31.02
N GLU A 863 22.71 -3.28 -31.99
CA GLU A 863 24.12 -3.05 -31.74
C GLU A 863 24.35 -1.67 -31.12
N GLN A 864 25.10 -1.61 -30.02
CA GLN A 864 25.53 -0.33 -29.46
C GLN A 864 26.69 0.26 -30.30
N LEU A 865 26.42 1.35 -31.00
CA LEU A 865 27.36 1.98 -31.94
C LEU A 865 28.29 2.99 -31.28
N ALA A 866 27.79 3.74 -30.29
CA ALA A 866 28.55 4.81 -29.65
C ALA A 866 28.07 5.09 -28.23
N LYS A 867 28.92 5.75 -27.45
CA LYS A 867 28.63 6.21 -26.08
C LYS A 867 29.19 7.62 -25.89
N VAL A 868 28.37 8.52 -25.35
CA VAL A 868 28.70 9.92 -25.06
C VAL A 868 28.25 10.26 -23.65
N ALA A 869 28.94 11.17 -22.96
CA ALA A 869 28.53 11.68 -21.66
C ALA A 869 28.31 13.20 -21.72
N LEU A 870 27.18 13.66 -21.21
CA LEU A 870 26.90 15.05 -20.89
C LEU A 870 27.33 15.28 -19.45
N ASN A 871 28.43 16.00 -19.25
CA ASN A 871 29.05 16.13 -17.94
C ASN A 871 28.73 17.46 -17.27
N ASN A 872 28.68 17.45 -15.94
CA ASN A 872 28.53 18.62 -15.08
C ASN A 872 27.26 19.43 -15.36
N ILE A 873 26.11 18.76 -15.50
CA ILE A 873 24.83 19.44 -15.65
C ILE A 873 24.44 19.96 -14.26
N PRO A 874 24.38 21.29 -14.03
CA PRO A 874 24.07 21.85 -12.72
C PRO A 874 22.73 21.36 -12.18
N ALA A 875 22.54 21.40 -10.86
CA ALA A 875 21.22 21.26 -10.24
C ALA A 875 20.22 22.20 -10.91
N ASN A 876 19.03 21.72 -11.29
CA ASN A 876 18.03 22.47 -12.07
C ASN A 876 18.50 22.96 -13.46
N GLY A 877 19.70 22.60 -13.88
CA GLY A 877 20.32 23.05 -15.12
C GLY A 877 19.74 22.37 -16.35
N LYS A 878 19.74 23.09 -17.48
CA LYS A 878 19.22 22.62 -18.76
C LYS A 878 20.35 22.51 -19.79
N VAL A 879 20.35 21.42 -20.55
CA VAL A 879 21.24 21.24 -21.71
C VAL A 879 20.44 20.91 -22.96
N THR A 880 20.94 21.37 -24.10
CA THR A 880 20.34 21.16 -25.41
C THR A 880 21.41 20.82 -26.42
N HIS A 881 21.24 19.73 -27.16
CA HIS A 881 22.18 19.26 -28.16
C HIS A 881 21.46 18.73 -29.39
N THR A 882 22.06 18.82 -30.57
CA THR A 882 21.59 18.01 -31.71
C THR A 882 22.21 16.63 -31.65
N VAL A 883 21.50 15.60 -32.08
CA VAL A 883 22.01 14.22 -32.12
C VAL A 883 23.30 14.14 -32.96
N ARG A 884 23.40 14.91 -34.05
CA ARG A 884 24.64 15.02 -34.85
C ARG A 884 25.81 15.62 -34.06
N SER A 885 25.57 16.61 -33.20
CA SER A 885 26.63 17.19 -32.38
C SER A 885 27.15 16.20 -31.32
N LEU A 886 26.29 15.30 -30.86
CA LEU A 886 26.65 14.25 -29.90
C LEU A 886 27.40 13.10 -30.57
N PHE A 887 26.95 12.67 -31.75
CA PHE A 887 27.46 11.48 -32.44
C PHE A 887 27.94 11.81 -33.88
N PRO A 888 28.93 12.70 -34.06
CA PRO A 888 29.26 13.28 -35.37
C PRO A 888 29.66 12.26 -36.45
N ASN A 889 30.21 11.11 -36.05
CA ASN A 889 30.73 10.09 -36.96
C ASN A 889 29.85 8.83 -37.05
N THR A 890 28.80 8.70 -36.24
CA THR A 890 28.02 7.46 -36.11
C THR A 890 26.51 7.67 -36.16
N TRP A 891 26.04 8.93 -36.16
CA TRP A 891 24.60 9.23 -36.18
C TRP A 891 23.86 8.58 -37.35
N SER A 892 24.48 8.48 -38.54
CA SER A 892 23.84 7.94 -39.75
C SER A 892 23.56 6.43 -39.69
N GLU A 893 24.23 5.71 -38.78
CA GLU A 893 24.03 4.28 -38.54
C GLU A 893 23.11 4.03 -37.33
N GLY A 894 22.86 5.06 -36.52
CA GLY A 894 22.05 4.99 -35.32
C GLY A 894 20.55 5.08 -35.58
N ALA A 895 19.78 4.48 -34.68
CA ALA A 895 18.33 4.44 -34.73
C ALA A 895 17.69 5.08 -33.49
N TRP A 896 18.23 4.81 -32.30
CA TRP A 896 17.70 5.29 -31.02
C TRP A 896 18.80 5.41 -29.96
N ILE A 897 18.52 6.09 -28.85
CA ILE A 897 19.47 6.38 -27.76
C ILE A 897 18.88 5.93 -26.42
N MET A 898 19.65 5.16 -25.65
CA MET A 898 19.39 4.90 -24.23
C MET A 898 20.19 5.88 -23.38
N ALA A 899 19.52 6.60 -22.49
CA ALA A 899 20.11 7.60 -21.62
C ALA A 899 19.99 7.18 -20.15
N HIS A 900 21.05 7.36 -19.37
CA HIS A 900 21.08 7.01 -17.95
C HIS A 900 21.95 7.98 -17.14
N SER A 901 21.59 8.22 -15.88
CA SER A 901 22.39 8.95 -14.91
C SER A 901 22.50 8.16 -13.60
N ASP A 902 23.71 8.04 -13.07
CA ASP A 902 23.96 7.50 -11.72
C ASP A 902 23.82 8.58 -10.63
N ASP A 903 23.79 9.86 -11.03
CA ASP A 903 23.99 11.00 -10.14
C ASP A 903 22.70 11.79 -9.84
N MET A 904 21.74 11.78 -10.78
CA MET A 904 20.59 12.68 -10.74
C MET A 904 19.36 12.12 -11.46
N ASN A 905 18.20 12.60 -11.03
CA ASN A 905 16.96 12.45 -11.79
C ASN A 905 16.79 13.65 -12.73
N TRP A 906 16.32 13.38 -13.93
CA TRP A 906 16.17 14.37 -14.98
C TRP A 906 14.94 14.08 -15.83
N ALA A 907 14.57 15.04 -16.68
CA ALA A 907 13.48 14.92 -17.64
C ALA A 907 13.93 15.44 -19.00
N GLY A 908 13.34 14.93 -20.10
CA GLY A 908 13.75 15.34 -21.43
C GLY A 908 12.74 15.02 -22.53
N PHE A 909 13.02 15.54 -23.73
CA PHE A 909 12.24 15.30 -24.94
C PHE A 909 13.12 15.41 -26.19
N LEU A 910 12.58 14.99 -27.35
CA LEU A 910 13.11 15.27 -28.68
C LEU A 910 12.21 16.24 -29.45
N LEU A 911 12.86 17.12 -30.22
CA LEU A 911 12.25 17.83 -31.35
C LEU A 911 13.02 17.48 -32.63
N TRP A 912 12.34 17.46 -33.76
CA TRP A 912 12.98 17.26 -35.05
C TRP A 912 12.25 17.98 -36.16
N GLY A 913 12.98 18.25 -37.23
CA GLY A 913 12.47 18.92 -38.41
C GLY A 913 13.43 18.80 -39.56
N ASP A 914 13.17 19.55 -40.62
CA ASP A 914 14.02 19.64 -41.79
C ASP A 914 14.94 20.87 -41.75
N GLN A 915 16.04 20.84 -42.50
CA GLN A 915 16.96 21.98 -42.62
C GLN A 915 16.29 23.20 -43.28
N ALA A 916 15.27 22.98 -44.13
CA ALA A 916 14.51 24.05 -44.77
C ALA A 916 13.48 24.71 -43.83
N ARG A 917 13.26 24.16 -42.62
CA ARG A 917 12.35 24.67 -41.60
C ARG A 917 10.89 24.75 -42.07
N THR A 918 10.48 23.75 -42.83
CA THR A 918 9.11 23.61 -43.32
C THR A 918 8.27 22.71 -42.42
N VAL A 919 8.90 21.86 -41.60
CA VAL A 919 8.22 20.96 -40.67
C VAL A 919 8.88 20.92 -39.31
N LEU A 920 8.08 20.70 -38.25
CA LEU A 920 8.53 20.52 -36.88
C LEU A 920 7.66 19.47 -36.20
N SER A 921 8.29 18.53 -35.50
CA SER A 921 7.62 17.47 -34.75
C SER A 921 8.45 17.07 -33.53
N GLY A 922 7.90 16.24 -32.65
CA GLY A 922 8.52 15.95 -31.36
C GLY A 922 7.80 14.91 -30.54
N THR A 923 8.52 14.35 -29.58
CA THR A 923 8.00 13.42 -28.55
C THR A 923 8.75 13.66 -27.25
N SER A 924 8.09 13.44 -26.11
CA SER A 924 8.80 13.38 -24.82
C SER A 924 9.81 12.21 -24.82
N ALA A 925 10.70 12.11 -23.83
CA ALA A 925 11.58 10.95 -23.63
C ALA A 925 10.84 9.81 -22.91
N PHE A 926 11.07 8.54 -23.28
CA PHE A 926 10.29 7.41 -22.73
C PHE A 926 10.90 6.93 -21.42
N PRO A 927 10.10 6.72 -20.37
CA PRO A 927 10.63 6.30 -19.10
C PRO A 927 11.06 4.83 -19.15
N LEU A 928 12.34 4.58 -18.87
CA LEU A 928 12.87 3.25 -18.61
C LEU A 928 12.74 2.97 -17.10
N THR A 929 11.67 2.26 -16.72
CA THR A 929 11.43 1.78 -15.36
C THR A 929 12.08 0.40 -15.23
N GLU A 930 12.96 0.21 -14.24
CA GLU A 930 13.64 -1.07 -13.98
C GLU A 930 12.69 -2.26 -13.74
#